data_AF-A0AAD5B4P7-F1
#
_entry.id   AF-A0AAD5B4P7-F1
#
_cell.length_a   1.000
_cell.length_b   1.000
_cell.length_c   1.000
_cell.angle_alpha   90.00
_cell.angle_beta   90.00
_cell.angle_gamma   90.00
#
_symmetry.space_group_name_H-M   'P 1'
#
loop_
_entity.id
_entity.type
_entity.pdbx_description
1 polymer ?
#
loop_
_entity_poly.entity_id
_entity_poly.type
_entity_poly.pdbx_seq_one_letter_code
_entity_poly.pdbx_strand_id
1 'polypeptide(L)'
;MIPTEDASARKREIEEKLKQVSILSSFESRLMALENSIIPVHKQTENLQRLQENVDKTLFCLDHVISYYHVAKDTDKIIKEGPTGRLNEYLACIAKIQKAVEYFQDNNPDSPELNTVKVRFEKGKEQLEAEFRALLTRYSKPVPPVLILDAIGGDEELEGEVTLEHLPEAVLQDIICIAGWLVEYGRNQDFMNVYFQIRSSQLDRSIKGLKEHFRKNSASSALLYSPAVQTKRKDTPTKKVPKRPGTIRKAQNLLKQYSQHGLDGKKASNLTPLEGYDHEARGVKHLSDALSDKHGASAGKDDVMDVEIDSYIHCISAFVKLSQSEYTLLTEIIPEHHQKKTFDSLIQEALDNLMLDGDNIVAAARRAIMRHDYSAVLTIFPILRHLKHTKPDFDTTLQGTAASTKNKLPTLITSMETTGAKALEEFADSIKNDPDKEYNMPKDGTVHELTSNAILFLQQLLDFQETAGAMLASQVLGDTYNIPLDPRETSSSASSYSSEFSRRLLSTYICKVLGNLQLNLLSKSKVYEDQALSAIFLHNNYNYILKSLEKSELIQLVAVTQKKAESSYRELIQQQILTYQRSWMKVTDHLTERNLPALQPGTKVDTHTHTHTGAHTLLFKQLQPDTVTKCTTVQHSY
;
A
#
# COMPACT_ATOMS: atom_id res chain seq x y z
N MET A 1 39.52 95.55 -100.70
CA MET A 1 39.27 94.15 -101.08
C MET A 1 39.19 93.34 -99.79
N ILE A 2 37.99 93.00 -99.35
CA ILE A 2 37.76 92.03 -98.25
C ILE A 2 37.25 90.75 -98.94
N PRO A 3 37.75 89.54 -98.60
CA PRO A 3 37.71 88.39 -99.48
C PRO A 3 36.37 87.65 -99.40
N THR A 4 35.84 87.27 -100.57
CA THR A 4 34.59 86.53 -100.79
C THR A 4 34.66 85.04 -100.39
N GLU A 5 35.83 84.51 -100.01
CA GLU A 5 36.00 83.13 -99.50
C GLU A 5 35.40 82.91 -98.11
N ASP A 6 35.48 83.91 -97.21
CA ASP A 6 34.93 83.84 -95.85
C ASP A 6 33.37 83.83 -95.86
N ALA A 7 32.76 84.47 -96.87
CA ALA A 7 31.31 84.48 -97.03
C ALA A 7 30.74 83.12 -97.49
N SER A 8 31.47 82.38 -98.34
CA SER A 8 31.06 81.05 -98.82
C SER A 8 31.21 79.96 -97.75
N ALA A 9 32.30 79.98 -97.00
CA ALA A 9 32.53 79.08 -95.87
C ALA A 9 31.52 79.32 -94.74
N ARG A 10 31.29 80.60 -94.36
CA ARG A 10 30.23 80.96 -93.40
C ARG A 10 28.84 80.60 -93.91
N LYS A 11 28.56 80.74 -95.21
CA LYS A 11 27.27 80.33 -95.79
C LYS A 11 27.06 78.81 -95.69
N ARG A 12 28.07 77.98 -95.97
CA ARG A 12 27.99 76.52 -95.78
C ARG A 12 27.86 76.15 -94.30
N GLU A 13 28.62 76.78 -93.41
CA GLU A 13 28.52 76.55 -91.96
C GLU A 13 27.15 76.97 -91.42
N ILE A 14 26.59 78.08 -91.92
CA ILE A 14 25.23 78.55 -91.60
C ILE A 14 24.17 77.59 -92.16
N GLU A 15 24.33 77.08 -93.39
CA GLU A 15 23.43 76.08 -93.99
C GLU A 15 23.46 74.73 -93.24
N GLU A 16 24.63 74.32 -92.75
CA GLU A 16 24.80 73.09 -91.96
C GLU A 16 24.23 73.25 -90.55
N LYS A 17 24.42 74.41 -89.92
CA LYS A 17 23.75 74.79 -88.66
C LYS A 17 22.23 74.93 -88.84
N LEU A 18 21.75 75.49 -89.95
CA LEU A 18 20.32 75.54 -90.29
C LEU A 18 19.74 74.13 -90.51
N LYS A 19 20.49 73.22 -91.14
CA LYS A 19 20.11 71.80 -91.23
C LYS A 19 20.07 71.14 -89.86
N GLN A 20 21.05 71.37 -88.99
CA GLN A 20 21.03 70.86 -87.61
C GLN A 20 19.84 71.42 -86.82
N VAL A 21 19.55 72.71 -86.92
CA VAL A 21 18.38 73.34 -86.28
C VAL A 21 17.06 72.80 -86.85
N SER A 22 17.00 72.55 -88.16
CA SER A 22 15.83 71.92 -88.81
C SER A 22 15.63 70.48 -88.37
N ILE A 23 16.71 69.70 -88.25
CA ILE A 23 16.67 68.32 -87.74
C ILE A 23 16.24 68.32 -86.27
N LEU A 24 16.80 69.20 -85.44
CA LEU A 24 16.42 69.35 -84.03
C LEU A 24 14.96 69.78 -83.88
N SER A 25 14.49 70.74 -84.67
CA SER A 25 13.08 71.14 -84.70
C SER A 25 12.15 70.01 -85.17
N SER A 26 12.60 69.18 -86.11
CA SER A 26 11.88 67.97 -86.53
C SER A 26 11.83 66.92 -85.43
N PHE A 27 12.94 66.70 -84.71
CA PHE A 27 12.97 65.81 -83.55
C PHE A 27 12.07 66.33 -82.43
N GLU A 28 12.16 67.60 -82.07
CA GLU A 28 11.31 68.26 -81.07
C GLU A 28 9.82 68.11 -81.42
N SER A 29 9.46 68.37 -82.68
CA SER A 29 8.08 68.21 -83.15
C SER A 29 7.61 66.75 -83.09
N ARG A 30 8.47 65.79 -83.43
CA ARG A 30 8.17 64.35 -83.33
C ARG A 30 8.10 63.88 -81.88
N LEU A 31 8.92 64.44 -80.99
CA LEU A 31 8.96 64.13 -79.57
C LEU A 31 7.72 64.69 -78.88
N MET A 32 7.33 65.93 -79.19
CA MET A 32 6.04 66.52 -78.82
C MET A 32 4.85 65.69 -79.34
N ALA A 33 4.87 65.25 -80.60
CA ALA A 33 3.80 64.41 -81.16
C ALA A 33 3.74 63.04 -80.48
N LEU A 34 4.90 62.45 -80.17
CA LEU A 34 5.01 61.19 -79.45
C LEU A 34 4.55 61.32 -78.00
N GLU A 35 4.95 62.38 -77.31
CA GLU A 35 4.56 62.68 -75.92
C GLU A 35 3.05 62.92 -75.79
N ASN A 36 2.48 63.70 -76.71
CA ASN A 36 1.03 63.90 -76.81
C ASN A 36 0.27 62.61 -77.14
N SER A 37 0.93 61.61 -77.77
CA SER A 37 0.33 60.30 -78.05
C SER A 37 0.54 59.30 -76.92
N ILE A 38 1.69 59.29 -76.24
CA ILE A 38 2.07 58.29 -75.24
C ILE A 38 1.50 58.62 -73.87
N ILE A 39 1.52 59.89 -73.44
CA ILE A 39 1.02 60.28 -72.11
C ILE A 39 -0.45 59.86 -71.91
N PRO A 40 -1.38 60.10 -72.86
CA PRO A 40 -2.75 59.63 -72.72
C PRO A 40 -2.85 58.10 -72.68
N VAL A 41 -2.06 57.39 -73.48
CA VAL A 41 -2.04 55.91 -73.50
C VAL A 41 -1.51 55.36 -72.18
N HIS A 42 -0.44 55.92 -71.63
CA HIS A 42 0.11 55.54 -70.33
C HIS A 42 -0.90 55.83 -69.22
N LYS A 43 -1.55 56.99 -69.23
CA LYS A 43 -2.59 57.35 -68.25
C LYS A 43 -3.82 56.43 -68.34
N GLN A 44 -4.23 56.06 -69.55
CA GLN A 44 -5.29 55.07 -69.77
C GLN A 44 -4.86 53.68 -69.28
N THR A 45 -3.61 53.27 -69.52
CA THR A 45 -3.05 51.99 -69.08
C THR A 45 -2.98 51.91 -67.55
N GLU A 46 -2.56 52.99 -66.88
CA GLU A 46 -2.52 53.07 -65.42
C GLU A 46 -3.93 53.03 -64.82
N ASN A 47 -4.89 53.74 -65.41
CA ASN A 47 -6.30 53.65 -65.00
C ASN A 47 -6.86 52.23 -65.20
N LEU A 48 -6.49 51.55 -66.29
CA LEU A 48 -6.89 50.17 -66.55
C LEU A 48 -6.30 49.21 -65.52
N GLN A 49 -5.02 49.36 -65.16
CA GLN A 49 -4.38 48.57 -64.10
C GLN A 49 -5.06 48.79 -62.75
N ARG A 50 -5.37 50.05 -62.39
CA ARG A 50 -6.10 50.37 -61.17
C ARG A 50 -7.50 49.76 -61.18
N LEU A 51 -8.19 49.77 -62.32
CA LEU A 51 -9.49 49.12 -62.47
C LEU A 51 -9.37 47.61 -62.29
N GLN A 52 -8.37 46.98 -62.91
CA GLN A 52 -8.10 45.55 -62.77
C GLN A 52 -7.82 45.19 -61.30
N GLU A 53 -6.95 45.92 -60.62
CA GLU A 53 -6.67 45.69 -59.19
C GLU A 53 -7.93 45.83 -58.33
N ASN A 54 -8.80 46.80 -58.62
CA ASN A 54 -10.05 46.98 -57.89
C ASN A 54 -11.02 45.82 -58.13
N VAL A 55 -11.09 45.30 -59.36
CA VAL A 55 -11.87 44.11 -59.71
C VAL A 55 -11.32 42.89 -58.98
N ASP A 56 -10.01 42.67 -59.00
CA ASP A 56 -9.37 41.52 -58.32
C ASP A 56 -9.58 41.58 -56.80
N LYS A 57 -9.46 42.75 -56.18
CA LYS A 57 -9.74 42.95 -54.75
C LYS A 57 -11.22 42.68 -54.43
N THR A 58 -12.13 43.10 -55.29
CA THR A 58 -13.57 42.88 -55.10
C THR A 58 -13.94 41.42 -55.28
N LEU A 59 -13.37 40.74 -56.28
CA LEU A 59 -13.52 39.29 -56.45
C LEU A 59 -12.99 38.52 -55.24
N PHE A 60 -11.80 38.89 -54.75
CA PHE A 60 -11.25 38.29 -53.54
C PHE A 60 -12.16 38.47 -52.32
N CYS A 61 -12.70 39.67 -52.10
CA CYS A 61 -13.65 39.92 -51.02
C CYS A 61 -14.94 39.11 -51.20
N LEU A 62 -15.45 39.01 -52.43
CA LEU A 62 -16.66 38.24 -52.73
C LEU A 62 -16.44 36.74 -52.47
N ASP A 63 -15.34 36.17 -52.94
CA ASP A 63 -14.95 34.77 -52.71
C ASP A 63 -14.74 34.50 -51.22
N HIS A 64 -14.15 35.45 -50.50
CA HIS A 64 -13.98 35.34 -49.05
C HIS A 64 -15.33 35.24 -48.33
N VAL A 65 -16.30 36.09 -48.68
CA VAL A 65 -17.65 36.04 -48.10
C VAL A 65 -18.38 34.75 -48.48
N ILE A 66 -18.37 34.37 -49.76
CA ILE A 66 -19.00 33.15 -50.28
C ILE A 66 -18.43 31.91 -49.57
N SER A 67 -17.13 31.91 -49.26
CA SER A 67 -16.48 30.79 -48.58
C SER A 67 -17.17 30.43 -47.25
N TYR A 68 -17.65 31.41 -46.47
CA TYR A 68 -18.35 31.18 -45.20
C TYR A 68 -19.70 30.49 -45.39
N TYR A 69 -20.42 30.79 -46.48
CA TYR A 69 -21.70 30.13 -46.81
C TYR A 69 -21.52 28.67 -47.22
N HIS A 70 -20.33 28.28 -47.71
CA HIS A 70 -20.02 26.90 -48.05
C HIS A 70 -19.48 26.07 -46.88
N VAL A 71 -19.02 26.70 -45.79
CA VAL A 71 -18.43 26.01 -44.63
C VAL A 71 -19.32 24.89 -44.09
N ALA A 72 -20.63 25.13 -43.95
CA ALA A 72 -21.55 24.11 -43.42
C ALA A 72 -21.64 22.86 -44.32
N LYS A 73 -21.52 23.01 -45.64
CA LYS A 73 -21.56 21.89 -46.60
C LYS A 73 -20.22 21.16 -46.63
N ASP A 74 -19.13 21.91 -46.70
CA ASP A 74 -17.76 21.35 -46.82
C ASP A 74 -17.36 20.55 -45.59
N THR A 75 -17.80 20.99 -44.41
CA THR A 75 -17.43 20.38 -43.13
C THR A 75 -18.34 19.24 -42.68
N ASP A 76 -19.51 19.06 -43.32
CA ASP A 76 -20.53 18.08 -42.88
C ASP A 76 -19.99 16.65 -42.83
N LYS A 77 -19.18 16.26 -43.81
CA LYS A 77 -18.60 14.92 -43.89
C LYS A 77 -17.66 14.66 -42.71
N ILE A 78 -16.70 15.56 -42.48
CA ILE A 78 -15.72 15.43 -41.41
C ILE A 78 -16.41 15.42 -40.05
N ILE A 79 -17.36 16.33 -39.82
CA ILE A 79 -18.14 16.36 -38.58
C ILE A 79 -18.96 15.08 -38.41
N LYS A 80 -19.53 14.48 -39.45
CA LYS A 80 -20.30 13.23 -39.29
C LYS A 80 -19.45 12.02 -38.96
N GLU A 81 -18.24 11.95 -39.49
CA GLU A 81 -17.38 10.79 -39.34
C GLU A 81 -16.48 10.85 -38.07
N GLY A 82 -16.38 12.00 -37.42
CA GLY A 82 -15.74 12.17 -36.11
C GLY A 82 -14.20 12.28 -36.12
N PRO A 83 -13.61 12.61 -34.95
CA PRO A 83 -12.17 12.90 -34.81
C PRO A 83 -11.27 11.67 -34.75
N THR A 84 -11.81 10.46 -34.55
CA THR A 84 -11.04 9.24 -34.29
C THR A 84 -9.98 8.98 -35.37
N GLY A 85 -8.71 8.97 -34.98
CA GLY A 85 -7.57 8.71 -35.88
C GLY A 85 -7.18 9.87 -36.81
N ARG A 86 -7.81 11.04 -36.69
CA ARG A 86 -7.55 12.24 -37.52
C ARG A 86 -7.83 13.54 -36.76
N LEU A 87 -7.40 13.61 -35.51
CA LEU A 87 -7.71 14.72 -34.61
C LEU A 87 -7.31 16.08 -35.21
N ASN A 88 -6.11 16.20 -35.79
CA ASN A 88 -5.62 17.45 -36.38
C ASN A 88 -6.51 17.96 -37.54
N GLU A 89 -6.94 17.07 -38.43
CA GLU A 89 -7.85 17.42 -39.53
C GLU A 89 -9.21 17.88 -38.98
N TYR A 90 -9.70 17.18 -37.96
CA TYR A 90 -10.97 17.48 -37.32
C TYR A 90 -10.95 18.82 -36.56
N LEU A 91 -9.87 19.12 -35.83
CA LEU A 91 -9.68 20.41 -35.16
C LEU A 91 -9.58 21.56 -36.16
N ALA A 92 -8.87 21.38 -37.28
CA ALA A 92 -8.82 22.38 -38.36
C ALA A 92 -10.21 22.60 -38.99
N CYS A 93 -10.99 21.54 -39.15
CA CYS A 93 -12.38 21.60 -39.61
C CYS A 93 -13.25 22.41 -38.64
N ILE A 94 -13.17 22.15 -37.34
CA ILE A 94 -13.91 22.89 -36.31
C ILE A 94 -13.48 24.36 -36.25
N ALA A 95 -12.18 24.66 -36.35
CA ALA A 95 -11.69 26.04 -36.41
C ALA A 95 -12.23 26.80 -37.63
N LYS A 96 -12.41 26.14 -38.78
CA LYS A 96 -13.07 26.73 -39.96
C LYS A 96 -14.55 27.06 -39.67
N ILE A 97 -15.25 26.18 -38.96
CA ILE A 97 -16.64 26.42 -38.52
C ILE A 97 -16.69 27.59 -37.53
N GLN A 98 -15.79 27.64 -36.56
CA GLN A 98 -15.71 28.72 -35.58
C GLN A 98 -15.54 30.10 -36.24
N LYS A 99 -14.60 30.22 -37.19
CA LYS A 99 -14.43 31.46 -37.96
C LYS A 99 -15.70 31.88 -38.71
N ALA A 100 -16.46 30.91 -39.22
CA ALA A 100 -17.75 31.20 -39.85
C ALA A 100 -18.80 31.66 -38.84
N VAL A 101 -18.82 31.09 -37.64
CA VAL A 101 -19.70 31.54 -36.53
C VAL A 101 -19.39 32.99 -36.17
N GLU A 102 -18.11 33.33 -35.95
CA GLU A 102 -17.65 34.69 -35.65
C GLU A 102 -18.04 35.67 -36.77
N TYR A 103 -17.75 35.31 -38.04
CA TYR A 103 -18.12 36.12 -39.20
C TYR A 103 -19.63 36.42 -39.26
N PHE A 104 -20.48 35.39 -39.11
CA PHE A 104 -21.93 35.59 -39.17
C PHE A 104 -22.47 36.30 -37.93
N GLN A 105 -21.86 36.15 -36.75
CA GLN A 105 -22.26 36.91 -35.55
C GLN A 105 -22.02 38.41 -35.73
N ASP A 106 -20.87 38.78 -36.30
CA ASP A 106 -20.48 40.19 -36.45
C ASP A 106 -21.22 40.88 -37.60
N ASN A 107 -21.52 40.15 -38.68
CA ASN A 107 -22.08 40.72 -39.90
C ASN A 107 -23.59 40.49 -40.07
N ASN A 108 -24.13 39.34 -39.65
CA ASN A 108 -25.51 38.93 -39.91
C ASN A 108 -26.10 38.06 -38.75
N PRO A 109 -26.35 38.66 -37.56
CA PRO A 109 -26.66 37.91 -36.33
C PRO A 109 -27.98 37.12 -36.36
N ASP A 110 -28.96 37.53 -37.17
CA ASP A 110 -30.28 36.87 -37.25
C ASP A 110 -30.40 35.89 -38.45
N SER A 111 -29.27 35.53 -39.07
CA SER A 111 -29.26 34.67 -40.26
C SER A 111 -29.51 33.18 -39.94
N PRO A 112 -30.23 32.44 -40.81
CA PRO A 112 -30.38 30.98 -40.67
C PRO A 112 -29.05 30.23 -40.86
N GLU A 113 -28.11 30.80 -41.60
CA GLU A 113 -26.76 30.28 -41.78
C GLU A 113 -26.00 30.25 -40.46
N LEU A 114 -26.09 31.31 -39.64
CA LEU A 114 -25.48 31.34 -38.31
C LEU A 114 -25.97 30.20 -37.44
N ASN A 115 -27.29 29.97 -37.40
CA ASN A 115 -27.87 28.87 -36.63
C ASN A 115 -27.35 27.51 -37.12
N THR A 116 -27.21 27.34 -38.43
CA THR A 116 -26.69 26.12 -39.04
C THR A 116 -25.24 25.85 -38.63
N VAL A 117 -24.34 26.85 -38.72
CA VAL A 117 -22.94 26.68 -38.33
C VAL A 117 -22.77 26.50 -36.82
N LYS A 118 -23.58 27.18 -35.98
CA LYS A 118 -23.59 26.98 -34.52
C LYS A 118 -23.96 25.55 -34.15
N VAL A 119 -25.04 25.00 -34.72
CA VAL A 119 -25.44 23.60 -34.46
C VAL A 119 -24.34 22.62 -34.87
N ARG A 120 -23.62 22.89 -35.97
CA ARG A 120 -22.48 22.05 -36.40
C ARG A 120 -21.28 22.18 -35.48
N PHE A 121 -20.98 23.38 -34.99
CA PHE A 121 -19.92 23.61 -34.02
C PHE A 121 -20.21 22.85 -32.72
N GLU A 122 -21.44 22.94 -32.21
CA GLU A 122 -21.88 22.20 -31.03
C GLU A 122 -21.82 20.67 -31.22
N LYS A 123 -22.25 20.16 -32.37
CA LYS A 123 -22.07 18.73 -32.70
C LYS A 123 -20.59 18.32 -32.81
N GLY A 124 -19.76 19.24 -33.29
CA GLY A 124 -18.32 19.05 -33.40
C GLY A 124 -17.68 18.83 -32.03
N LYS A 125 -18.03 19.70 -31.09
CA LYS A 125 -17.64 19.68 -29.69
C LYS A 125 -18.12 18.44 -28.93
N GLU A 126 -19.38 18.06 -29.08
CA GLU A 126 -19.93 16.83 -28.47
C GLU A 126 -19.14 15.58 -28.90
N GLN A 127 -18.63 15.56 -30.13
CA GLN A 127 -17.77 14.47 -30.61
C GLN A 127 -16.34 14.53 -30.09
N LEU A 128 -15.79 15.71 -29.81
CA LEU A 128 -14.50 15.82 -29.11
C LEU A 128 -14.61 15.32 -27.67
N GLU A 129 -15.69 15.67 -26.96
CA GLU A 129 -15.97 15.15 -25.61
C GLU A 129 -16.14 13.62 -25.63
N ALA A 130 -16.86 13.10 -26.64
CA ALA A 130 -17.02 11.65 -26.83
C ALA A 130 -15.68 10.95 -27.14
N GLU A 131 -14.83 11.54 -27.98
CA GLU A 131 -13.51 10.99 -28.31
C GLU A 131 -12.57 11.02 -27.10
N PHE A 132 -12.54 12.10 -26.34
CA PHE A 132 -11.79 12.19 -25.08
C PHE A 132 -12.15 11.03 -24.15
N ARG A 133 -13.45 10.80 -23.95
CA ARG A 133 -13.96 9.68 -23.16
C ARG A 133 -13.56 8.33 -23.75
N ALA A 134 -13.65 8.17 -25.07
CA ALA A 134 -13.35 6.92 -25.77
C ALA A 134 -11.86 6.56 -25.66
N LEU A 135 -10.96 7.52 -25.87
CA LEU A 135 -9.51 7.34 -25.74
C LEU A 135 -9.14 6.94 -24.30
N LEU A 136 -9.63 7.68 -23.30
CA LEU A 136 -9.38 7.35 -21.90
C LEU A 136 -9.91 5.97 -21.52
N THR A 137 -11.15 5.65 -21.91
CA THR A 137 -11.78 4.36 -21.57
C THR A 137 -11.05 3.19 -22.23
N ARG A 138 -10.57 3.36 -23.46
CA ARG A 138 -9.92 2.31 -24.24
C ARG A 138 -8.49 2.02 -23.78
N TYR A 139 -7.74 3.06 -23.41
CA TYR A 139 -6.31 2.95 -23.14
C TYR A 139 -5.96 2.97 -21.64
N SER A 140 -6.81 3.50 -20.77
CA SER A 140 -6.57 3.41 -19.32
C SER A 140 -6.78 1.98 -18.84
N LYS A 141 -5.71 1.29 -18.48
CA LYS A 141 -5.74 -0.09 -17.95
C LYS A 141 -5.21 -0.11 -16.51
N PRO A 142 -5.65 -1.06 -15.67
CA PRO A 142 -5.07 -1.21 -14.33
C PRO A 142 -3.60 -1.63 -14.46
N VAL A 143 -2.75 -1.09 -13.60
CA VAL A 143 -1.32 -1.42 -13.56
C VAL A 143 -1.16 -2.85 -13.04
N PRO A 144 -0.40 -3.72 -13.74
CA PRO A 144 -0.14 -5.08 -13.30
C PRO A 144 0.58 -5.14 -11.95
N PRO A 145 0.26 -6.11 -11.06
CA PRO A 145 0.88 -6.24 -9.74
C PRO A 145 2.41 -6.28 -9.75
N VAL A 146 3.03 -6.94 -10.73
CA VAL A 146 4.49 -7.05 -10.84
C VAL A 146 5.14 -5.68 -11.05
N LEU A 147 4.59 -4.85 -11.93
CA LEU A 147 5.11 -3.50 -12.17
C LEU A 147 4.94 -2.59 -10.95
N ILE A 148 3.86 -2.79 -10.18
CA ILE A 148 3.66 -2.07 -8.92
C ILE A 148 4.74 -2.46 -7.91
N LEU A 149 5.03 -3.76 -7.78
CA LEU A 149 6.07 -4.25 -6.88
C LEU A 149 7.47 -3.77 -7.31
N ASP A 150 7.77 -3.74 -8.60
CA ASP A 150 9.02 -3.18 -9.13
C ASP A 150 9.14 -1.68 -8.82
N ALA A 151 8.04 -0.92 -8.89
CA ALA A 151 8.01 0.50 -8.56
C ALA A 151 8.10 0.80 -7.05
N ILE A 152 7.70 -0.15 -6.20
CA ILE A 152 7.85 -0.05 -4.73
C ILE A 152 9.26 -0.49 -4.30
N GLY A 153 9.77 -1.57 -4.91
CA GLY A 153 11.04 -2.22 -4.56
C GLY A 153 12.26 -1.69 -5.31
N GLY A 154 12.14 -0.61 -6.07
CA GLY A 154 13.29 0.06 -6.67
C GLY A 154 14.21 0.56 -5.57
N ASP A 155 15.34 -0.13 -5.38
CA ASP A 155 16.44 0.28 -4.50
C ASP A 155 16.79 1.74 -4.80
N GLU A 156 16.97 2.55 -3.75
CA GLU A 156 17.49 3.93 -3.83
C GLU A 156 18.87 4.02 -4.51
N GLU A 157 19.54 2.89 -4.77
CA GLU A 157 20.84 2.78 -5.44
C GLU A 157 20.80 2.56 -6.96
N LEU A 158 19.64 2.23 -7.55
CA LEU A 158 19.50 2.10 -9.00
C LEU A 158 18.94 3.41 -9.59
N GLU A 159 19.80 4.15 -10.31
CA GLU A 159 19.55 5.44 -10.99
C GLU A 159 18.47 5.40 -12.11
N GLY A 160 17.46 4.55 -12.02
CA GLY A 160 16.33 4.49 -12.93
C GLY A 160 15.02 4.51 -12.15
N GLU A 161 14.44 5.69 -11.95
CA GLU A 161 13.06 5.82 -11.46
C GLU A 161 12.13 5.05 -12.41
N VAL A 162 11.49 3.99 -11.93
CA VAL A 162 10.54 3.18 -12.73
C VAL A 162 9.32 4.05 -13.02
N THR A 163 9.28 4.64 -14.22
CA THR A 163 8.14 5.44 -14.67
C THR A 163 6.99 4.53 -15.09
N LEU A 164 5.85 4.67 -14.43
CA LEU A 164 4.64 3.93 -14.79
C LEU A 164 3.96 4.62 -15.98
N GLU A 165 4.09 4.02 -17.17
CA GLU A 165 3.42 4.48 -18.38
C GLU A 165 1.92 4.10 -18.36
N HIS A 166 1.07 5.10 -18.17
CA HIS A 166 -0.38 4.92 -18.07
C HIS A 166 -1.12 4.89 -19.41
N LEU A 167 -0.57 5.59 -20.40
CA LEU A 167 -1.16 5.79 -21.72
C LEU A 167 -0.04 5.79 -22.78
N PRO A 168 -0.27 5.25 -23.98
CA PRO A 168 0.68 5.40 -25.08
C PRO A 168 0.88 6.87 -25.45
N GLU A 169 2.11 7.28 -25.73
CA GLU A 169 2.49 8.68 -26.01
C GLU A 169 1.60 9.36 -27.07
N ALA A 170 1.36 8.68 -28.19
CA ALA A 170 0.50 9.22 -29.26
C ALA A 170 -0.94 9.50 -28.78
N VAL A 171 -1.48 8.66 -27.89
CA VAL A 171 -2.82 8.83 -27.32
C VAL A 171 -2.83 9.94 -26.28
N LEU A 172 -1.76 10.05 -25.49
CA LEU A 172 -1.61 11.13 -24.51
C LEU A 172 -1.61 12.49 -25.20
N GLN A 173 -0.85 12.66 -26.28
CA GLN A 173 -0.85 13.89 -27.07
C GLN A 173 -2.24 14.24 -27.62
N ASP A 174 -2.96 13.26 -28.17
CA ASP A 174 -4.34 13.48 -28.63
C ASP A 174 -5.26 13.93 -27.47
N ILE A 175 -5.15 13.32 -26.30
CA ILE A 175 -5.92 13.67 -25.10
C ILE A 175 -5.58 15.08 -24.61
N ILE A 176 -4.30 15.47 -24.59
CA ILE A 176 -3.85 16.81 -24.20
C ILE A 176 -4.42 17.85 -25.17
N CYS A 177 -4.34 17.61 -26.48
CA CYS A 177 -4.91 18.49 -27.49
C CYS A 177 -6.43 18.66 -27.33
N ILE A 178 -7.16 17.56 -27.11
CA ILE A 178 -8.61 17.63 -26.89
C ILE A 178 -8.93 18.35 -25.57
N ALA A 179 -8.22 18.06 -24.48
CA ALA A 179 -8.41 18.70 -23.19
C ALA A 179 -8.18 20.21 -23.28
N GLY A 180 -7.06 20.64 -23.89
CA GLY A 180 -6.77 22.06 -24.11
C GLY A 180 -7.87 22.75 -24.93
N TRP A 181 -8.37 22.10 -25.98
CA TRP A 181 -9.47 22.63 -26.78
C TRP A 181 -10.79 22.72 -25.98
N LEU A 182 -11.12 21.71 -25.17
CA LEU A 182 -12.32 21.70 -24.32
C LEU A 182 -12.24 22.70 -23.16
N VAL A 183 -11.06 23.10 -22.73
CA VAL A 183 -10.90 24.16 -21.71
C VAL A 183 -11.31 25.51 -22.28
N GLU A 184 -10.95 25.78 -23.53
CA GLU A 184 -11.20 27.07 -24.18
C GLU A 184 -12.62 27.15 -24.76
N TYR A 185 -13.10 26.05 -25.36
CA TYR A 185 -14.36 26.01 -26.11
C TYR A 185 -15.43 25.10 -25.51
N GLY A 186 -15.18 24.46 -24.34
CA GLY A 186 -16.09 23.54 -23.63
C GLY A 186 -17.41 24.17 -23.19
N ARG A 187 -18.48 23.37 -23.02
CA ARG A 187 -19.79 23.88 -22.51
C ARG A 187 -19.71 24.02 -21.00
N ASN A 188 -18.94 23.12 -20.40
CA ASN A 188 -18.69 22.99 -18.99
C ASN A 188 -17.34 22.25 -18.79
N GLN A 189 -16.99 21.98 -17.54
CA GLN A 189 -15.77 21.29 -17.17
C GLN A 189 -16.01 19.78 -16.95
N ASP A 190 -17.08 19.20 -17.54
CA ASP A 190 -17.47 17.80 -17.27
C ASP A 190 -16.46 16.78 -17.80
N PHE A 191 -15.65 17.13 -18.80
CA PHE A 191 -14.58 16.25 -19.27
C PHE A 191 -13.58 15.94 -18.15
N MET A 192 -13.36 16.85 -17.20
CA MET A 192 -12.53 16.61 -16.02
C MET A 192 -13.18 15.58 -15.10
N ASN A 193 -14.51 15.60 -14.98
CA ASN A 193 -15.26 14.58 -14.25
C ASN A 193 -15.11 13.20 -14.90
N VAL A 194 -15.22 13.15 -16.23
CA VAL A 194 -14.99 11.91 -17.00
C VAL A 194 -13.56 11.41 -16.79
N TYR A 195 -12.57 12.30 -16.81
CA TYR A 195 -11.17 11.96 -16.58
C TYR A 195 -10.98 11.29 -15.22
N PHE A 196 -11.33 11.97 -14.12
CA PHE A 196 -11.06 11.41 -12.80
C PHE A 196 -11.88 10.14 -12.53
N GLN A 197 -13.10 10.01 -13.06
CA GLN A 197 -13.92 8.81 -12.88
C GLN A 197 -13.26 7.58 -13.53
N ILE A 198 -12.75 7.73 -14.76
CA ILE A 198 -12.08 6.64 -15.47
C ILE A 198 -10.78 6.30 -14.73
N ARG A 199 -9.94 7.29 -14.43
CA ARG A 199 -8.65 7.06 -13.76
C ARG A 199 -8.82 6.49 -12.34
N SER A 200 -9.77 6.99 -11.54
CA SER A 200 -10.15 6.45 -10.22
C SER A 200 -10.42 4.96 -10.26
N SER A 201 -11.26 4.53 -11.22
CA SER A 201 -11.60 3.11 -11.37
C SER A 201 -10.39 2.24 -11.67
N GLN A 202 -9.43 2.74 -12.46
CA GLN A 202 -8.23 1.98 -12.81
C GLN A 202 -7.21 1.96 -11.67
N LEU A 203 -7.06 3.06 -10.92
CA LEU A 203 -6.26 3.12 -9.69
C LEU A 203 -6.75 2.09 -8.66
N ASP A 204 -8.05 2.12 -8.34
CA ASP A 204 -8.67 1.18 -7.39
C ASP A 204 -8.52 -0.29 -7.85
N ARG A 205 -8.75 -0.57 -9.14
CA ARG A 205 -8.54 -1.90 -9.70
C ARG A 205 -7.08 -2.37 -9.65
N SER A 206 -6.12 -1.45 -9.75
CA SER A 206 -4.70 -1.78 -9.66
C SER A 206 -4.34 -2.25 -8.25
N ILE A 207 -4.80 -1.53 -7.23
CA ILE A 207 -4.60 -1.88 -5.81
C ILE A 207 -5.33 -3.19 -5.47
N LYS A 208 -6.59 -3.35 -5.88
CA LYS A 208 -7.32 -4.62 -5.70
C LYS A 208 -6.66 -5.79 -6.42
N GLY A 209 -6.11 -5.55 -7.61
CA GLY A 209 -5.32 -6.52 -8.37
C GLY A 209 -4.07 -6.98 -7.63
N LEU A 210 -3.36 -6.04 -6.98
CA LEU A 210 -2.19 -6.34 -6.14
C LEU A 210 -2.60 -7.20 -4.93
N LYS A 211 -3.66 -6.81 -4.22
CA LYS A 211 -4.18 -7.60 -3.08
C LYS A 211 -4.52 -9.04 -3.48
N GLU A 212 -5.19 -9.20 -4.62
CA GLU A 212 -5.54 -10.52 -5.14
C GLU A 212 -4.32 -11.34 -5.57
N HIS A 213 -3.25 -10.69 -6.04
CA HIS A 213 -2.00 -11.34 -6.41
C HIS A 213 -1.32 -11.99 -5.19
N PHE A 214 -1.25 -11.30 -4.05
CA PHE A 214 -0.76 -11.88 -2.80
C PHE A 214 -1.62 -13.07 -2.36
N ARG A 215 -2.94 -12.93 -2.40
CA ARG A 215 -3.87 -14.02 -2.03
C ARG A 215 -3.70 -15.28 -2.89
N LYS A 216 -3.47 -15.11 -4.20
CA LYS A 216 -3.27 -16.23 -5.14
C LYS A 216 -1.91 -16.90 -4.99
N ASN A 217 -0.83 -16.12 -4.81
CA ASN A 217 0.50 -16.68 -4.67
C ASN A 217 0.61 -17.52 -3.40
N SER A 218 -0.04 -17.10 -2.32
CA SER A 218 -0.12 -17.87 -1.07
C SER A 218 -0.97 -19.14 -1.17
N ALA A 219 -1.97 -19.17 -2.06
CA ALA A 219 -2.73 -20.39 -2.34
C ALA A 219 -1.96 -21.39 -3.22
N SER A 220 -0.99 -20.91 -4.01
CA SER A 220 -0.20 -21.73 -4.94
C SER A 220 1.03 -22.39 -4.28
N SER A 221 1.51 -21.86 -3.14
CA SER A 221 2.62 -22.44 -2.37
C SER A 221 2.25 -23.71 -1.59
N ALA A 222 0.96 -24.09 -1.51
CA ALA A 222 0.53 -25.34 -0.89
C ALA A 222 0.71 -26.60 -1.76
N LEU A 223 1.21 -26.50 -3.00
CA LEU A 223 1.24 -27.62 -3.95
C LEU A 223 2.51 -27.83 -4.79
N LEU A 224 3.69 -27.34 -4.40
CA LEU A 224 4.91 -27.65 -5.16
C LEU A 224 6.09 -28.05 -4.27
N TYR A 225 6.24 -29.37 -4.09
CA TYR A 225 7.55 -29.98 -3.94
C TYR A 225 8.34 -29.71 -5.23
N SER A 226 9.55 -29.16 -5.06
CA SER A 226 10.52 -28.83 -6.12
C SER A 226 10.79 -29.98 -7.10
N PRO A 227 11.18 -29.66 -8.34
CA PRO A 227 12.27 -30.36 -8.99
C PRO A 227 13.49 -29.44 -9.06
N ALA A 228 14.57 -29.94 -8.48
CA ALA A 228 15.88 -29.32 -8.47
C ALA A 228 16.38 -28.97 -9.88
N VAL A 229 17.08 -27.84 -9.91
CA VAL A 229 17.94 -27.32 -10.98
C VAL A 229 18.84 -28.42 -11.56
N GLN A 230 18.71 -28.70 -12.86
CA GLN A 230 19.77 -29.34 -13.63
C GLN A 230 20.38 -28.34 -14.61
N THR A 231 21.64 -28.04 -14.35
CA THR A 231 22.55 -27.23 -15.13
C THR A 231 22.75 -27.81 -16.53
N LYS A 232 22.57 -26.96 -17.55
CA LYS A 232 22.90 -27.29 -18.94
C LYS A 232 24.41 -27.47 -19.08
N ARG A 233 24.86 -28.69 -19.42
CA ARG A 233 26.12 -28.90 -20.15
C ARG A 233 25.84 -29.44 -21.55
N LYS A 234 26.61 -28.86 -22.46
CA LYS A 234 26.64 -28.94 -23.91
C LYS A 234 27.35 -30.22 -24.33
N ASP A 235 26.76 -31.03 -25.22
CA ASP A 235 27.52 -31.94 -26.08
C ASP A 235 26.78 -32.28 -27.39
N THR A 236 27.58 -32.35 -28.44
CA THR A 236 27.29 -32.41 -29.88
C THR A 236 26.78 -33.77 -30.41
N PRO A 237 26.24 -33.83 -31.65
CA PRO A 237 25.35 -34.89 -32.12
C PRO A 237 26.07 -36.02 -32.89
N THR A 238 25.63 -37.27 -32.72
CA THR A 238 25.96 -38.35 -33.67
C THR A 238 24.78 -39.31 -33.94
N LYS A 239 24.13 -39.06 -35.08
CA LYS A 239 23.88 -39.96 -36.23
C LYS A 239 23.29 -41.39 -36.02
N LYS A 240 22.15 -41.56 -36.72
CA LYS A 240 21.61 -42.74 -37.49
C LYS A 240 20.54 -43.62 -36.81
N VAL A 241 19.48 -44.12 -37.47
CA VAL A 241 18.77 -43.97 -38.78
C VAL A 241 17.44 -44.77 -38.64
N PRO A 242 16.41 -44.51 -39.47
CA PRO A 242 14.98 -44.67 -39.16
C PRO A 242 14.36 -45.96 -39.70
N LYS A 243 13.10 -46.27 -39.33
CA LYS A 243 12.16 -47.02 -40.19
C LYS A 243 10.69 -46.66 -39.91
N ARG A 244 9.94 -46.68 -41.02
CA ARG A 244 8.66 -46.03 -41.37
C ARG A 244 7.39 -46.86 -40.98
N PRO A 245 6.16 -46.41 -41.33
CA PRO A 245 4.95 -46.54 -40.51
C PRO A 245 3.93 -47.56 -41.04
N GLY A 246 2.87 -47.83 -40.26
CA GLY A 246 1.73 -48.64 -40.68
C GLY A 246 0.42 -48.23 -39.99
N THR A 247 -0.51 -47.75 -40.81
CA THR A 247 -1.87 -47.28 -40.56
C THR A 247 -2.85 -48.44 -40.23
N ILE A 248 -3.98 -48.16 -39.55
CA ILE A 248 -5.37 -48.64 -39.84
C ILE A 248 -6.23 -49.06 -38.61
N ARG A 249 -7.50 -48.59 -38.64
CA ARG A 249 -8.76 -49.01 -37.94
C ARG A 249 -8.97 -48.48 -36.51
N LYS A 250 -9.80 -47.43 -36.27
CA LYS A 250 -11.28 -47.29 -36.34
C LYS A 250 -12.09 -48.31 -35.52
N ALA A 251 -12.94 -47.72 -34.67
CA ALA A 251 -14.19 -48.20 -34.07
C ALA A 251 -14.10 -48.94 -32.73
N GLN A 252 -14.54 -48.27 -31.66
CA GLN A 252 -15.75 -48.70 -30.93
C GLN A 252 -16.25 -47.58 -30.01
N ASN A 253 -17.33 -46.93 -30.45
CA ASN A 253 -18.34 -46.31 -29.61
C ASN A 253 -19.66 -47.01 -29.96
N LEU A 254 -20.64 -46.89 -29.04
CA LEU A 254 -22.03 -47.41 -28.99
C LEU A 254 -22.14 -48.34 -27.75
N LEU A 255 -23.02 -48.15 -26.77
CA LEU A 255 -24.33 -47.52 -26.81
C LEU A 255 -24.90 -47.32 -25.38
N LYS A 256 -25.68 -46.23 -25.20
CA LYS A 256 -26.90 -46.06 -24.39
C LYS A 256 -26.84 -45.86 -22.86
N GLN A 257 -27.08 -44.60 -22.50
CA GLN A 257 -28.01 -44.15 -21.46
C GLN A 257 -29.41 -44.77 -21.61
N TYR A 258 -30.09 -45.13 -20.52
CA TYR A 258 -31.42 -44.62 -20.08
C TYR A 258 -31.94 -45.38 -18.85
N SER A 259 -32.59 -44.63 -17.95
CA SER A 259 -33.67 -45.00 -16.98
C SER A 259 -33.38 -44.40 -15.58
N GLN A 260 -33.81 -43.16 -15.31
CA GLN A 260 -35.08 -42.76 -14.66
C GLN A 260 -35.12 -43.08 -13.15
N HIS A 261 -35.02 -42.10 -12.25
CA HIS A 261 -35.99 -41.07 -11.79
C HIS A 261 -36.88 -41.50 -10.60
N GLY A 262 -36.77 -40.74 -9.49
CA GLY A 262 -37.88 -40.30 -8.64
C GLY A 262 -38.21 -41.13 -7.39
N LEU A 263 -38.07 -40.57 -6.18
CA LEU A 263 -39.08 -39.74 -5.48
C LEU A 263 -38.75 -39.59 -3.96
N ASP A 264 -38.94 -38.35 -3.49
CA ASP A 264 -39.45 -37.87 -2.19
C ASP A 264 -39.08 -38.51 -0.83
N GLY A 265 -38.80 -37.63 0.17
CA GLY A 265 -39.27 -37.87 1.55
C GLY A 265 -38.40 -37.40 2.71
N LYS A 266 -38.62 -36.15 3.15
CA LYS A 266 -38.67 -35.62 4.54
C LYS A 266 -37.93 -36.32 5.71
N LYS A 267 -37.16 -35.48 6.42
CA LYS A 267 -37.11 -35.23 7.89
C LYS A 267 -36.63 -36.32 8.87
N ALA A 268 -35.56 -35.92 9.58
CA ALA A 268 -35.40 -35.88 11.05
C ALA A 268 -34.89 -37.12 11.83
N SER A 269 -34.21 -36.72 12.92
CA SER A 269 -33.93 -37.40 14.21
C SER A 269 -32.74 -38.36 14.32
N ASN A 270 -31.72 -37.85 15.04
CA ASN A 270 -31.01 -38.46 16.17
C ASN A 270 -31.51 -39.85 16.59
N LEU A 271 -30.58 -40.78 16.81
CA LEU A 271 -30.54 -41.66 17.97
C LEU A 271 -29.12 -42.25 18.12
N THR A 272 -28.55 -42.09 19.30
CA THR A 272 -27.49 -42.94 19.85
C THR A 272 -28.01 -44.37 20.04
N PRO A 273 -27.12 -45.37 20.15
CA PRO A 273 -27.07 -46.06 21.44
C PRO A 273 -25.67 -46.47 21.92
N LEU A 274 -25.51 -46.17 23.21
CA LEU A 274 -24.85 -46.85 24.32
C LEU A 274 -24.36 -48.32 24.15
N GLU A 275 -23.13 -48.52 24.65
CA GLU A 275 -22.58 -49.63 25.45
C GLU A 275 -22.61 -51.10 24.97
N GLY A 276 -21.40 -51.66 24.91
CA GLY A 276 -21.11 -53.09 25.01
C GLY A 276 -19.68 -53.30 25.49
N TYR A 277 -19.54 -53.71 26.76
CA TYR A 277 -18.30 -54.14 27.42
C TYR A 277 -17.81 -55.49 26.86
N ASP A 278 -16.50 -55.69 26.76
CA ASP A 278 -15.87 -57.00 27.01
C ASP A 278 -14.39 -56.85 27.43
N HIS A 279 -13.99 -57.70 28.36
CA HIS A 279 -12.74 -57.67 29.15
C HIS A 279 -11.56 -58.43 28.51
N GLU A 280 -10.38 -57.83 28.69
CA GLU A 280 -9.03 -58.40 28.93
C GLU A 280 -8.30 -59.32 27.93
N ALA A 281 -7.09 -58.87 27.54
CA ALA A 281 -5.85 -59.64 27.74
C ALA A 281 -4.61 -58.73 27.83
N ARG A 282 -3.81 -58.97 28.87
CA ARG A 282 -2.53 -58.33 29.26
C ARG A 282 -1.44 -58.45 28.18
N GLY A 283 -0.70 -57.37 27.94
CA GLY A 283 0.55 -57.37 27.17
C GLY A 283 1.29 -56.03 27.28
N VAL A 284 2.29 -55.99 28.15
CA VAL A 284 3.14 -54.84 28.53
C VAL A 284 3.70 -54.08 27.31
N LYS A 285 3.44 -52.77 27.23
CA LYS A 285 4.13 -51.83 26.31
C LYS A 285 4.77 -50.69 27.10
N HIS A 286 6.07 -50.50 26.86
CA HIS A 286 6.83 -49.31 27.22
C HIS A 286 6.20 -48.08 26.55
N LEU A 287 5.91 -47.05 27.35
CA LEU A 287 5.57 -45.71 26.90
C LEU A 287 6.83 -44.87 26.74
N SER A 288 7.10 -44.42 25.52
CA SER A 288 7.78 -43.15 25.24
C SER A 288 7.46 -42.77 23.80
N ASP A 289 6.58 -41.79 23.63
CA ASP A 289 6.32 -40.94 22.44
C ASP A 289 4.82 -40.68 22.27
N ALA A 290 4.31 -39.70 23.03
CA ALA A 290 3.03 -39.04 22.76
C ALA A 290 2.90 -37.75 23.57
N LEU A 291 3.73 -36.75 23.29
CA LEU A 291 3.45 -35.35 23.67
C LEU A 291 3.98 -34.41 22.59
N SER A 292 3.36 -34.45 21.41
CA SER A 292 3.50 -33.44 20.35
C SER A 292 2.36 -33.59 19.35
N ASP A 293 1.10 -33.45 19.77
CA ASP A 293 0.02 -33.34 18.77
C ASP A 293 -1.24 -32.62 19.30
N LYS A 294 -1.07 -31.32 19.54
CA LYS A 294 -2.15 -30.33 19.48
C LYS A 294 -1.61 -29.00 18.92
N HIS A 295 -0.95 -29.04 17.77
CA HIS A 295 -0.65 -27.84 16.96
C HIS A 295 -0.98 -28.02 15.47
N GLY A 296 -1.71 -29.08 15.09
CA GLY A 296 -2.06 -29.34 13.69
C GLY A 296 -3.17 -28.47 13.07
N ALA A 297 -3.64 -27.42 13.75
CA ALA A 297 -4.75 -26.59 13.25
C ALA A 297 -4.50 -25.06 13.29
N SER A 298 -3.36 -24.59 13.80
CA SER A 298 -3.02 -23.15 13.86
C SER A 298 -2.14 -22.68 12.70
N ALA A 299 -1.26 -23.53 12.17
CA ALA A 299 -0.30 -23.14 11.12
C ALA A 299 -0.98 -22.52 9.88
N GLY A 300 -2.10 -23.10 9.42
CA GLY A 300 -2.83 -22.58 8.25
C GLY A 300 -3.66 -21.31 8.50
N LYS A 301 -3.81 -20.85 9.74
CA LYS A 301 -4.43 -19.55 10.06
C LYS A 301 -3.39 -18.45 10.21
N ASP A 302 -2.25 -18.78 10.80
CA ASP A 302 -1.15 -17.84 11.00
C ASP A 302 -0.53 -17.46 9.65
N ASP A 303 -0.27 -18.44 8.77
CA ASP A 303 0.23 -18.19 7.40
C ASP A 303 -0.71 -17.33 6.54
N VAL A 304 -2.03 -17.45 6.73
CA VAL A 304 -3.03 -16.66 5.99
C VAL A 304 -3.09 -15.22 6.51
N MET A 305 -2.92 -15.05 7.82
CA MET A 305 -2.93 -13.73 8.46
C MET A 305 -1.67 -12.93 8.10
N ASP A 306 -0.50 -13.58 8.07
CA ASP A 306 0.75 -12.96 7.64
C ASP A 306 0.68 -12.47 6.18
N VAL A 307 0.04 -13.26 5.31
CA VAL A 307 -0.20 -12.85 3.91
C VAL A 307 -1.15 -11.66 3.81
N GLU A 308 -2.19 -11.60 4.65
CA GLU A 308 -3.11 -10.45 4.69
C GLU A 308 -2.39 -9.17 5.17
N ILE A 309 -1.51 -9.30 6.16
CA ILE A 309 -0.68 -8.21 6.69
C ILE A 309 0.29 -7.70 5.60
N ASP A 310 1.06 -8.61 5.00
CA ASP A 310 2.01 -8.26 3.93
C ASP A 310 1.30 -7.64 2.74
N SER A 311 0.17 -8.21 2.34
CA SER A 311 -0.65 -7.65 1.25
C SER A 311 -1.10 -6.23 1.57
N TYR A 312 -1.53 -5.96 2.80
CA TYR A 312 -2.00 -4.63 3.18
C TYR A 312 -0.86 -3.60 3.21
N ILE A 313 0.30 -3.98 3.73
CA ILE A 313 1.52 -3.16 3.71
C ILE A 313 1.88 -2.74 2.28
N HIS A 314 1.92 -3.70 1.35
CA HIS A 314 2.22 -3.39 -0.05
C HIS A 314 1.14 -2.53 -0.72
N CYS A 315 -0.15 -2.70 -0.37
CA CYS A 315 -1.22 -1.84 -0.88
C CYS A 315 -1.09 -0.38 -0.43
N ILE A 316 -0.60 -0.12 0.78
CA ILE A 316 -0.32 1.25 1.27
C ILE A 316 0.79 1.90 0.43
N SER A 317 1.91 1.21 0.25
CA SER A 317 3.02 1.69 -0.59
C SER A 317 2.59 1.88 -2.05
N ALA A 318 1.82 0.92 -2.59
CA ALA A 318 1.27 0.98 -3.94
C ALA A 318 0.38 2.20 -4.14
N PHE A 319 -0.49 2.51 -3.17
CA PHE A 319 -1.36 3.67 -3.25
C PHE A 319 -0.54 4.96 -3.40
N VAL A 320 0.53 5.13 -2.61
CA VAL A 320 1.40 6.31 -2.70
C VAL A 320 2.05 6.40 -4.08
N LYS A 321 2.73 5.34 -4.54
CA LYS A 321 3.43 5.35 -5.83
C LYS A 321 2.48 5.55 -7.02
N LEU A 322 1.33 4.86 -7.02
CA LEU A 322 0.34 5.02 -8.07
C LEU A 322 -0.30 6.42 -8.04
N SER A 323 -0.59 6.97 -6.86
CA SER A 323 -1.15 8.32 -6.75
C SER A 323 -0.17 9.40 -7.20
N GLN A 324 1.12 9.26 -6.90
CA GLN A 324 2.17 10.13 -7.43
C GLN A 324 2.20 10.09 -8.96
N SER A 325 2.17 8.90 -9.53
CA SER A 325 2.18 8.70 -10.98
C SER A 325 0.90 9.23 -11.67
N GLU A 326 -0.28 9.04 -11.05
CA GLU A 326 -1.54 9.64 -11.52
C GLU A 326 -1.51 11.16 -11.45
N TYR A 327 -0.88 11.74 -10.42
CA TYR A 327 -0.73 13.19 -10.31
C TYR A 327 0.14 13.75 -11.43
N THR A 328 1.26 13.09 -11.76
CA THR A 328 2.11 13.47 -12.90
C THR A 328 1.31 13.48 -14.20
N LEU A 329 0.60 12.40 -14.52
CA LEU A 329 -0.26 12.33 -15.70
C LEU A 329 -1.34 13.42 -15.71
N LEU A 330 -1.97 13.65 -14.55
CA LEU A 330 -3.02 14.65 -14.40
C LEU A 330 -2.51 16.06 -14.67
N THR A 331 -1.27 16.39 -14.29
CA THR A 331 -0.70 17.73 -14.52
C THR A 331 -0.49 18.05 -15.99
N GLU A 332 -0.33 17.04 -16.86
CA GLU A 332 -0.21 17.23 -18.31
C GLU A 332 -1.56 17.49 -19.00
N ILE A 333 -2.65 16.94 -18.46
CA ILE A 333 -3.97 16.96 -19.11
C ILE A 333 -4.90 18.02 -18.52
N ILE A 334 -4.85 18.23 -17.21
CA ILE A 334 -5.81 19.07 -16.48
C ILE A 334 -5.21 20.46 -16.18
N PRO A 335 -5.95 21.57 -16.43
CA PRO A 335 -5.48 22.93 -16.13
C PRO A 335 -5.14 23.14 -14.65
N GLU A 336 -4.08 23.90 -14.39
CA GLU A 336 -3.49 24.12 -13.06
C GLU A 336 -4.52 24.42 -11.95
N HIS A 337 -5.46 25.33 -12.21
CA HIS A 337 -6.51 25.71 -11.25
C HIS A 337 -7.43 24.56 -10.82
N HIS A 338 -7.58 23.53 -11.65
CA HIS A 338 -8.46 22.38 -11.41
C HIS A 338 -7.71 21.13 -10.96
N GLN A 339 -6.38 21.12 -11.02
CA GLN A 339 -5.58 19.92 -10.78
C GLN A 339 -5.82 19.34 -9.38
N LYS A 340 -5.71 20.16 -8.33
CA LYS A 340 -5.86 19.69 -6.94
C LYS A 340 -7.24 19.12 -6.64
N LYS A 341 -8.31 19.78 -7.11
CA LYS A 341 -9.70 19.30 -6.93
C LYS A 341 -9.97 18.01 -7.70
N THR A 342 -9.47 17.92 -8.93
CA THR A 342 -9.62 16.74 -9.79
C THR A 342 -8.86 15.56 -9.22
N PHE A 343 -7.63 15.79 -8.75
CA PHE A 343 -6.80 14.78 -8.08
C PHE A 343 -7.46 14.28 -6.79
N ASP A 344 -7.95 15.19 -5.94
CA ASP A 344 -8.64 14.83 -4.71
C ASP A 344 -9.84 13.91 -4.99
N SER A 345 -10.60 14.18 -6.05
CA SER A 345 -11.73 13.35 -6.49
C SER A 345 -11.29 12.00 -7.09
N LEU A 346 -10.17 11.97 -7.82
CA LEU A 346 -9.60 10.78 -8.47
C LEU A 346 -9.21 9.72 -7.45
N ILE A 347 -8.60 10.11 -6.33
CA ILE A 347 -8.05 9.16 -5.36
C ILE A 347 -9.08 8.65 -4.34
N GLN A 348 -10.27 9.26 -4.22
CA GLN A 348 -11.20 8.97 -3.12
C GLN A 348 -11.57 7.50 -3.03
N GLU A 349 -11.98 6.87 -4.14
CA GLU A 349 -12.47 5.48 -4.13
C GLU A 349 -11.39 4.50 -3.67
N ALA A 350 -10.19 4.62 -4.24
CA ALA A 350 -9.03 3.80 -3.88
C ALA A 350 -8.61 4.03 -2.41
N LEU A 351 -8.58 5.28 -1.98
CA LEU A 351 -8.21 5.64 -0.61
C LEU A 351 -9.25 5.14 0.40
N ASP A 352 -10.54 5.33 0.15
CA ASP A 352 -11.61 4.89 1.04
C ASP A 352 -11.60 3.37 1.21
N ASN A 353 -11.41 2.61 0.12
CA ASN A 353 -11.29 1.16 0.18
C ASN A 353 -10.05 0.72 1.00
N LEU A 354 -8.93 1.43 0.85
CA LEU A 354 -7.69 1.15 1.59
C LEU A 354 -7.81 1.46 3.08
N MET A 355 -8.52 2.54 3.44
CA MET A 355 -8.80 2.87 4.84
C MET A 355 -9.78 1.87 5.45
N LEU A 356 -10.81 1.47 4.71
CA LEU A 356 -11.77 0.44 5.13
C LEU A 356 -11.08 -0.90 5.39
N ASP A 357 -10.12 -1.29 4.55
CA ASP A 357 -9.30 -2.49 4.76
C ASP A 357 -8.51 -2.38 6.08
N GLY A 358 -7.93 -1.22 6.39
CA GLY A 358 -7.25 -0.98 7.66
C GLY A 358 -8.20 -1.04 8.86
N ASP A 359 -9.37 -0.42 8.76
CA ASP A 359 -10.40 -0.47 9.81
C ASP A 359 -10.90 -1.90 10.05
N ASN A 360 -11.00 -2.74 9.01
CA ASN A 360 -11.34 -4.15 9.14
C ASN A 360 -10.30 -4.94 9.94
N ILE A 361 -9.00 -4.64 9.75
CA ILE A 361 -7.91 -5.23 10.53
C ILE A 361 -8.02 -4.80 11.99
N VAL A 362 -8.23 -3.50 12.25
CA VAL A 362 -8.46 -2.98 13.61
C VAL A 362 -9.67 -3.65 14.26
N ALA A 363 -10.77 -3.81 13.53
CA ALA A 363 -11.97 -4.47 14.02
C ALA A 363 -11.77 -5.97 14.26
N ALA A 364 -10.92 -6.64 13.48
CA ALA A 364 -10.53 -8.04 13.71
C ALA A 364 -9.71 -8.18 14.99
N ALA A 365 -8.68 -7.34 15.16
CA ALA A 365 -7.87 -7.31 16.38
C ALA A 365 -8.74 -7.00 17.61
N ARG A 366 -9.63 -6.01 17.54
CA ARG A 366 -10.57 -5.68 18.62
C ARG A 366 -11.43 -6.88 19.04
N ARG A 367 -11.94 -7.65 18.06
CA ARG A 367 -12.75 -8.86 18.33
C ARG A 367 -11.92 -9.99 18.95
N ALA A 368 -10.65 -10.12 18.59
CA ALA A 368 -9.75 -11.11 19.19
C ALA A 368 -9.40 -10.75 20.64
N ILE A 369 -9.10 -9.47 20.90
CA ILE A 369 -8.86 -8.93 22.25
C ILE A 369 -10.05 -9.19 23.18
N MET A 370 -11.28 -8.96 22.69
CA MET A 370 -12.51 -9.28 23.45
C MET A 370 -12.67 -10.77 23.80
N ARG A 371 -11.98 -11.66 23.10
CA ARG A 371 -11.95 -13.11 23.37
C ARG A 371 -10.75 -13.53 24.23
N HIS A 372 -10.04 -12.56 24.81
CA HIS A 372 -8.79 -12.74 25.54
C HIS A 372 -7.64 -13.29 24.67
N ASP A 373 -7.73 -13.15 23.35
CA ASP A 373 -6.63 -13.42 22.44
C ASP A 373 -5.85 -12.13 22.21
N TYR A 374 -4.96 -11.83 23.16
CA TYR A 374 -4.13 -10.62 23.13
C TYR A 374 -2.99 -10.71 22.11
N SER A 375 -2.67 -11.91 21.60
CA SER A 375 -1.65 -12.11 20.56
C SER A 375 -2.00 -11.40 19.26
N ALA A 376 -3.29 -11.18 19.01
CA ALA A 376 -3.78 -10.43 17.85
C ALA A 376 -3.30 -8.97 17.79
N VAL A 377 -2.77 -8.39 18.88
CA VAL A 377 -2.11 -7.07 18.82
C VAL A 377 -0.84 -7.09 17.97
N LEU A 378 -0.17 -8.24 17.89
CA LEU A 378 1.09 -8.40 17.15
C LEU A 378 0.90 -8.14 15.66
N THR A 379 -0.30 -8.37 15.12
CA THR A 379 -0.63 -8.10 13.71
C THR A 379 -0.72 -6.60 13.40
N ILE A 380 -1.04 -5.77 14.41
CA ILE A 380 -1.13 -4.32 14.27
C ILE A 380 0.27 -3.72 14.15
N PHE A 381 1.28 -4.27 14.82
CA PHE A 381 2.61 -3.63 14.92
C PHE A 381 3.32 -3.45 13.58
N PRO A 382 3.46 -4.48 12.71
CA PRO A 382 4.08 -4.31 11.39
C PRO A 382 3.36 -3.25 10.54
N ILE A 383 2.03 -3.27 10.54
CA ILE A 383 1.20 -2.33 9.78
C ILE A 383 1.40 -0.91 10.31
N LEU A 384 1.26 -0.71 11.61
CA LEU A 384 1.41 0.60 12.25
C LEU A 384 2.81 1.18 12.01
N ARG A 385 3.84 0.34 12.09
CA ARG A 385 5.22 0.73 11.74
C ARG A 385 5.31 1.21 10.30
N HIS A 386 4.76 0.45 9.35
CA HIS A 386 4.76 0.82 7.94
C HIS A 386 3.95 2.09 7.65
N LEU A 387 2.76 2.25 8.25
CA LEU A 387 1.93 3.45 8.10
C LEU A 387 2.66 4.71 8.60
N LYS A 388 3.34 4.61 9.75
CA LYS A 388 4.14 5.73 10.29
C LYS A 388 5.33 6.06 9.42
N HIS A 389 6.01 5.05 8.88
CA HIS A 389 7.14 5.23 7.98
C HIS A 389 6.72 5.89 6.65
N THR A 390 5.61 5.45 6.07
CA THR A 390 5.08 5.93 4.77
C THR A 390 4.35 7.27 4.89
N LYS A 391 4.01 7.71 6.11
CA LYS A 391 3.24 8.94 6.35
C LYS A 391 3.82 10.19 5.68
N PRO A 392 5.14 10.48 5.69
CA PRO A 392 5.69 11.67 5.03
C PRO A 392 5.45 11.67 3.51
N ASP A 393 5.63 10.53 2.85
CA ASP A 393 5.37 10.39 1.41
C ASP A 393 3.88 10.53 1.09
N PHE A 394 3.04 9.99 1.97
CA PHE A 394 1.60 10.12 1.89
C PHE A 394 1.15 11.59 2.04
N ASP A 395 1.67 12.31 3.04
CA ASP A 395 1.37 13.72 3.28
C ASP A 395 1.84 14.61 2.12
N THR A 396 3.00 14.29 1.53
CA THR A 396 3.54 14.96 0.35
C THR A 396 2.66 14.72 -0.88
N THR A 397 2.27 13.47 -1.12
CA THR A 397 1.42 13.08 -2.26
C THR A 397 0.04 13.73 -2.18
N LEU A 398 -0.52 13.85 -0.97
CA LEU A 398 -1.83 14.46 -0.74
C LEU A 398 -1.79 15.99 -0.57
N GLN A 399 -0.64 16.63 -0.81
CA GLN A 399 -0.52 18.08 -0.66
C GLN A 399 -1.48 18.83 -1.59
N GLY A 400 -2.33 19.67 -1.00
CA GLY A 400 -3.34 20.47 -1.71
C GLY A 400 -4.72 19.81 -1.85
N THR A 401 -4.91 18.58 -1.36
CA THR A 401 -6.23 17.94 -1.25
C THR A 401 -7.03 18.45 -0.04
N ALA A 402 -8.32 18.11 0.04
CA ALA A 402 -9.17 18.48 1.17
C ALA A 402 -8.61 17.97 2.52
N ALA A 403 -8.89 18.72 3.59
CA ALA A 403 -8.48 18.32 4.94
C ALA A 403 -9.07 16.96 5.35
N SER A 404 -10.31 16.66 4.93
CA SER A 404 -10.94 15.35 5.14
C SER A 404 -10.15 14.21 4.52
N THR A 405 -9.56 14.41 3.33
CA THR A 405 -8.74 13.41 2.63
C THR A 405 -7.41 13.19 3.36
N LYS A 406 -6.71 14.27 3.70
CA LYS A 406 -5.42 14.21 4.43
C LYS A 406 -5.52 13.58 5.82
N ASN A 407 -6.67 13.74 6.48
CA ASN A 407 -6.88 13.23 7.83
C ASN A 407 -7.23 11.73 7.88
N LYS A 408 -7.54 11.07 6.76
CA LYS A 408 -7.93 9.65 6.75
C LYS A 408 -6.83 8.73 7.30
N LEU A 409 -5.60 8.86 6.81
CA LEU A 409 -4.46 8.06 7.29
C LEU A 409 -4.12 8.34 8.78
N PRO A 410 -3.99 9.60 9.23
CA PRO A 410 -3.84 9.91 10.65
C PRO A 410 -4.95 9.30 11.53
N THR A 411 -6.21 9.38 11.12
CA THR A 411 -7.32 8.77 11.87
C THR A 411 -7.17 7.25 12.00
N LEU A 412 -6.75 6.57 10.92
CA LEU A 412 -6.47 5.13 10.96
C LEU A 412 -5.30 4.80 11.90
N ILE A 413 -4.21 5.57 11.85
CA ILE A 413 -3.05 5.42 12.74
C ILE A 413 -3.48 5.56 14.20
N THR A 414 -4.24 6.60 14.55
CA THR A 414 -4.76 6.80 15.91
C THR A 414 -5.69 5.67 16.35
N SER A 415 -6.53 5.15 15.44
CA SER A 415 -7.41 4.00 15.70
C SER A 415 -6.62 2.72 16.00
N MET A 416 -5.56 2.45 15.24
CA MET A 416 -4.63 1.34 15.45
C MET A 416 -3.90 1.48 16.79
N GLU A 417 -3.34 2.66 17.08
CA GLU A 417 -2.63 2.92 18.34
C GLU A 417 -3.52 2.75 19.56
N THR A 418 -4.73 3.32 19.51
CA THR A 418 -5.70 3.21 20.61
C THR A 418 -6.11 1.76 20.85
N THR A 419 -6.29 0.99 19.78
CA THR A 419 -6.67 -0.43 19.89
C THR A 419 -5.51 -1.27 20.41
N GLY A 420 -4.28 -1.04 19.94
CA GLY A 420 -3.11 -1.77 20.41
C GLY A 420 -2.73 -1.42 21.85
N ALA A 421 -2.79 -0.16 22.26
CA ALA A 421 -2.54 0.24 23.63
C ALA A 421 -3.58 -0.33 24.60
N LYS A 422 -4.86 -0.35 24.19
CA LYS A 422 -5.93 -1.02 24.95
C LYS A 422 -5.67 -2.52 25.09
N ALA A 423 -5.19 -3.18 24.03
CA ALA A 423 -4.81 -4.59 24.08
C ALA A 423 -3.69 -4.86 25.10
N LEU A 424 -2.66 -4.01 25.11
CA LEU A 424 -1.55 -4.11 26.06
C LEU A 424 -2.04 -3.93 27.51
N GLU A 425 -2.91 -2.96 27.76
CA GLU A 425 -3.46 -2.69 29.09
C GLU A 425 -4.36 -3.85 29.56
N GLU A 426 -5.28 -4.32 28.72
CA GLU A 426 -6.15 -5.46 29.04
C GLU A 426 -5.36 -6.75 29.24
N PHE A 427 -4.26 -6.95 28.51
CA PHE A 427 -3.36 -8.07 28.75
C PHE A 427 -2.73 -8.00 30.14
N ALA A 428 -2.22 -6.83 30.54
CA ALA A 428 -1.66 -6.64 31.88
C ALA A 428 -2.70 -6.87 32.99
N ASP A 429 -3.94 -6.47 32.77
CA ASP A 429 -5.06 -6.73 33.68
C ASP A 429 -5.49 -8.21 33.69
N SER A 430 -5.42 -8.90 32.54
CA SER A 430 -5.72 -10.33 32.46
C SER A 430 -4.76 -11.15 33.32
N ILE A 431 -3.47 -10.80 33.32
CA ILE A 431 -2.46 -11.45 34.17
C ILE A 431 -2.72 -11.18 35.65
N LYS A 432 -3.11 -9.95 35.98
CA LYS A 432 -3.42 -9.57 37.37
C LYS A 432 -4.62 -10.35 37.91
N ASN A 433 -5.65 -10.54 37.09
CA ASN A 433 -6.94 -11.11 37.48
C ASN A 433 -7.09 -12.60 37.14
N ASP A 434 -6.02 -13.27 36.69
CA ASP A 434 -6.06 -14.69 36.37
C ASP A 434 -6.47 -15.53 37.60
N PRO A 435 -7.46 -16.44 37.48
CA PRO A 435 -8.09 -17.10 38.62
C PRO A 435 -7.13 -18.01 39.40
N ASP A 436 -7.09 -17.84 40.72
CA ASP A 436 -6.32 -18.66 41.67
C ASP A 436 -7.14 -19.85 42.21
N LYS A 437 -7.83 -20.56 41.32
CA LYS A 437 -8.62 -21.74 41.67
C LYS A 437 -7.79 -23.01 41.63
N GLU A 438 -8.04 -23.93 42.55
CA GLU A 438 -7.29 -25.19 42.72
C GLU A 438 -7.20 -26.05 41.44
N TYR A 439 -8.25 -26.08 40.61
CA TYR A 439 -8.22 -26.84 39.35
C TYR A 439 -7.21 -26.31 38.33
N ASN A 440 -6.80 -25.04 38.45
CA ASN A 440 -5.84 -24.36 37.58
C ASN A 440 -4.41 -24.42 38.14
N MET A 441 -4.21 -25.05 39.31
CA MET A 441 -2.91 -25.11 39.97
C MET A 441 -2.19 -26.43 39.64
N PRO A 442 -0.90 -26.38 39.25
CA PRO A 442 -0.13 -27.59 39.00
C PRO A 442 0.11 -28.36 40.30
N LYS A 443 -0.27 -29.64 40.34
CA LYS A 443 -0.16 -30.47 41.56
C LYS A 443 1.28 -30.67 42.04
N ASP A 444 2.25 -30.57 41.13
CA ASP A 444 3.69 -30.74 41.38
C ASP A 444 4.41 -29.41 41.69
N GLY A 445 3.70 -28.27 41.67
CA GLY A 445 4.32 -26.96 41.85
C GLY A 445 5.25 -26.56 40.70
N THR A 446 5.06 -27.08 39.48
CA THR A 446 5.83 -26.63 38.30
C THR A 446 5.49 -25.19 37.87
N VAL A 447 6.18 -24.71 36.83
CA VAL A 447 5.90 -23.40 36.20
C VAL A 447 4.45 -23.35 35.72
N HIS A 448 3.75 -22.27 36.06
CA HIS A 448 2.36 -22.07 35.67
C HIS A 448 2.27 -21.59 34.22
N GLU A 449 1.23 -22.00 33.49
CA GLU A 449 1.03 -21.63 32.08
C GLU A 449 0.96 -20.10 31.88
N LEU A 450 0.30 -19.39 32.80
CA LEU A 450 0.31 -17.92 32.88
C LEU A 450 1.73 -17.33 32.81
N THR A 451 2.71 -17.94 33.48
CA THR A 451 4.09 -17.46 33.49
C THR A 451 4.78 -17.68 32.15
N SER A 452 4.61 -18.85 31.53
CA SER A 452 5.16 -19.09 30.19
C SER A 452 4.53 -18.18 29.13
N ASN A 453 3.21 -18.01 29.16
CA ASN A 453 2.46 -17.18 28.20
C ASN A 453 2.81 -15.69 28.37
N ALA A 454 2.92 -15.20 29.60
CA ALA A 454 3.32 -13.82 29.87
C ALA A 454 4.73 -13.51 29.33
N ILE A 455 5.68 -14.40 29.59
CA ILE A 455 7.05 -14.24 29.11
C ILE A 455 7.14 -14.33 27.58
N LEU A 456 6.43 -15.28 26.95
CA LEU A 456 6.40 -15.42 25.50
C LEU A 456 5.88 -14.15 24.83
N PHE A 457 4.77 -13.59 25.34
CA PHE A 457 4.21 -12.34 24.83
C PHE A 457 5.20 -11.17 24.96
N LEU A 458 5.85 -11.03 26.13
CA LEU A 458 6.86 -9.99 26.33
C LEU A 458 8.07 -10.16 25.40
N GLN A 459 8.47 -11.40 25.10
CA GLN A 459 9.53 -11.68 24.13
C GLN A 459 9.12 -11.28 22.71
N GLN A 460 7.89 -11.59 22.27
CA GLN A 460 7.37 -11.17 20.96
C GLN A 460 7.27 -9.64 20.84
N LEU A 461 7.03 -8.93 21.95
CA LEU A 461 7.01 -7.47 21.99
C LEU A 461 8.39 -6.85 21.71
N LEU A 462 9.49 -7.60 21.90
CA LEU A 462 10.86 -7.10 21.64
C LEU A 462 11.11 -6.79 20.17
N ASP A 463 10.44 -7.48 19.25
CA ASP A 463 10.59 -7.22 17.81
C ASP A 463 10.00 -5.87 17.39
N PHE A 464 9.16 -5.28 18.26
CA PHE A 464 8.40 -4.06 18.00
C PHE A 464 8.59 -2.98 19.07
N GLN A 465 9.76 -2.93 19.73
CA GLN A 465 10.03 -2.00 20.84
C GLN A 465 9.69 -0.55 20.53
N GLU A 466 10.16 -0.04 19.39
CA GLU A 466 9.92 1.35 18.98
C GLU A 466 8.44 1.62 18.72
N THR A 467 7.77 0.70 18.01
CA THR A 467 6.35 0.81 17.66
C THR A 467 5.46 0.73 18.89
N ALA A 468 5.71 -0.24 19.79
CA ALA A 468 4.98 -0.41 21.03
C ALA A 468 5.21 0.75 22.00
N GLY A 469 6.45 1.22 22.13
CA GLY A 469 6.79 2.39 22.95
C GLY A 469 6.11 3.67 22.46
N ALA A 470 6.17 3.94 21.16
CA ALA A 470 5.51 5.10 20.55
C ALA A 470 3.98 5.04 20.70
N MET A 471 3.39 3.84 20.55
CA MET A 471 1.96 3.61 20.75
C MET A 471 1.52 3.86 22.20
N LEU A 472 2.32 3.42 23.18
CA LEU A 472 2.06 3.75 24.59
C LEU A 472 2.21 5.25 24.86
N ALA A 473 3.19 5.89 24.24
CA ALA A 473 3.43 7.33 24.37
C ALA A 473 2.27 8.17 23.83
N SER A 474 1.64 7.76 22.71
CA SER A 474 0.54 8.51 22.12
C SER A 474 -0.71 8.55 23.02
N GLN A 475 -0.95 7.51 23.81
CA GLN A 475 -2.06 7.48 24.78
C GLN A 475 -1.82 8.34 26.01
N VAL A 476 -0.56 8.44 26.47
CA VAL A 476 -0.20 9.19 27.69
C VAL A 476 -0.15 10.69 27.42
N LEU A 477 0.26 11.09 26.20
CA LEU A 477 0.49 12.50 25.85
C LEU A 477 -0.66 13.13 25.02
N GLY A 478 -1.59 12.33 24.49
CA GLY A 478 -2.67 12.80 23.59
C GLY A 478 -2.13 13.47 22.32
N ASP A 479 -2.94 14.33 21.68
CA ASP A 479 -2.58 15.11 20.47
C ASP A 479 -1.43 16.13 20.69
N THR A 480 -0.86 16.19 21.89
CA THR A 480 0.20 17.13 22.30
C THR A 480 1.58 16.81 21.73
N TYR A 481 1.71 15.78 20.89
CA TYR A 481 2.97 15.38 20.24
C TYR A 481 3.53 16.41 19.24
N ASN A 482 2.81 17.52 19.00
CA ASN A 482 3.18 18.61 18.09
C ASN A 482 3.39 19.98 18.76
N ILE A 483 3.60 20.07 20.08
CA ILE A 483 4.05 21.34 20.68
C ILE A 483 5.59 21.42 20.56
N PRO A 484 6.15 22.41 19.84
CA PRO A 484 7.57 22.68 19.91
C PRO A 484 7.93 23.03 21.36
N LEU A 485 8.64 22.14 22.04
CA LEU A 485 9.38 22.50 23.25
C LEU A 485 10.45 23.49 22.81
N ASP A 486 10.40 24.70 23.39
CA ASP A 486 11.39 25.78 23.39
C ASP A 486 12.30 25.92 22.14
N PRO A 487 12.24 27.03 21.35
CA PRO A 487 13.00 27.22 20.10
C PRO A 487 14.54 27.14 20.17
N ARG A 488 15.10 26.82 21.34
CA ARG A 488 16.53 26.70 21.60
C ARG A 488 17.10 25.30 21.44
N GLU A 489 16.26 24.28 21.28
CA GLU A 489 16.73 22.91 21.07
C GLU A 489 16.81 22.56 19.58
N THR A 490 18.03 22.30 19.12
CA THR A 490 18.34 21.83 17.76
C THR A 490 17.55 20.55 17.46
N SER A 491 17.02 20.41 16.25
CA SER A 491 16.12 19.31 15.83
C SER A 491 16.61 17.87 16.12
N SER A 492 17.91 17.71 16.41
CA SER A 492 18.57 16.47 16.81
C SER A 492 18.37 16.07 18.28
N SER A 493 18.11 16.99 19.21
CA SER A 493 17.91 16.66 20.64
C SER A 493 16.46 16.27 20.97
N ALA A 494 15.48 16.88 20.29
CA ALA A 494 14.06 16.59 20.50
C ALA A 494 13.65 15.17 20.07
N SER A 495 14.19 14.65 18.96
CA SER A 495 13.95 13.29 18.48
C SER A 495 14.55 12.22 19.39
N SER A 496 15.75 12.48 19.92
CA SER A 496 16.43 11.62 20.90
C SER A 496 15.63 11.53 22.21
N TYR A 497 15.12 12.67 22.71
CA TYR A 497 14.31 12.71 23.93
C TYR A 497 12.97 11.95 23.80
N SER A 498 12.27 12.09 22.66
CA SER A 498 11.03 11.36 22.37
C SER A 498 11.24 9.84 22.28
N SER A 499 12.34 9.39 21.68
CA SER A 499 12.72 7.97 21.62
C SER A 499 13.05 7.41 23.01
N GLU A 500 13.82 8.15 23.81
CA GLU A 500 14.15 7.74 25.18
C GLU A 500 12.92 7.69 26.09
N PHE A 501 12.00 8.64 25.95
CA PHE A 501 10.72 8.65 26.65
C PHE A 501 9.86 7.42 26.31
N SER A 502 9.71 7.13 25.02
CA SER A 502 8.94 5.97 24.53
C SER A 502 9.54 4.65 25.03
N ARG A 503 10.87 4.53 25.05
CA ARG A 503 11.60 3.39 25.62
C ARG A 503 11.37 3.24 27.12
N ARG A 504 11.34 4.34 27.89
CA ARG A 504 11.01 4.33 29.33
C ARG A 504 9.58 3.88 29.60
N LEU A 505 8.61 4.32 28.78
CA LEU A 505 7.22 3.87 28.90
C LEU A 505 7.09 2.37 28.63
N LEU A 506 7.73 1.86 27.59
CA LEU A 506 7.75 0.42 27.32
C LEU A 506 8.37 -0.37 28.49
N SER A 507 9.50 0.09 29.03
CA SER A 507 10.10 -0.50 30.24
C SER A 507 9.14 -0.49 31.43
N THR A 508 8.42 0.62 31.64
CA THR A 508 7.42 0.74 32.71
C THR A 508 6.29 -0.27 32.53
N TYR A 509 5.81 -0.43 31.30
CA TYR A 509 4.78 -1.43 30.95
C TYR A 509 5.26 -2.86 31.22
N ILE A 510 6.46 -3.23 30.75
CA ILE A 510 7.04 -4.56 30.99
C ILE A 510 7.17 -4.83 32.49
N CYS A 511 7.67 -3.85 33.26
CA CYS A 511 7.76 -3.95 34.73
C CYS A 511 6.38 -4.11 35.38
N LYS A 512 5.33 -3.42 34.88
CA LYS A 512 3.95 -3.58 35.35
C LYS A 512 3.44 -4.99 35.10
N VAL A 513 3.66 -5.55 33.92
CA VAL A 513 3.27 -6.94 33.58
C VAL A 513 3.97 -7.94 34.50
N LEU A 514 5.29 -7.81 34.67
CA LEU A 514 6.07 -8.68 35.56
C LEU A 514 5.64 -8.56 37.03
N GLY A 515 5.36 -7.35 37.50
CA GLY A 515 4.84 -7.11 38.84
C GLY A 515 3.45 -7.71 39.06
N ASN A 516 2.54 -7.57 38.08
CA ASN A 516 1.22 -8.19 38.11
C ASN A 516 1.33 -9.71 38.14
N LEU A 517 2.22 -10.30 37.32
CA LEU A 517 2.50 -11.73 37.31
C LEU A 517 3.01 -12.20 38.66
N GLN A 518 3.98 -11.49 39.25
CA GLN A 518 4.53 -11.81 40.56
C GLN A 518 3.45 -11.80 41.66
N LEU A 519 2.62 -10.76 41.72
CA LEU A 519 1.54 -10.65 42.69
C LEU A 519 0.48 -11.75 42.51
N ASN A 520 0.13 -12.08 41.27
CA ASN A 520 -0.81 -13.16 40.98
C ASN A 520 -0.25 -14.53 41.39
N LEU A 521 1.02 -14.81 41.07
CA LEU A 521 1.72 -16.02 41.51
C LEU A 521 1.78 -16.14 43.04
N LEU A 522 1.97 -15.02 43.76
CA LEU A 522 1.89 -15.01 45.21
C LEU A 522 0.49 -15.37 45.72
N SER A 523 -0.59 -14.89 45.08
CA SER A 523 -1.95 -15.30 45.44
C SER A 523 -2.15 -16.81 45.22
N LYS A 524 -1.78 -17.28 44.02
CA LYS A 524 -1.84 -18.70 43.62
C LYS A 524 -1.06 -19.62 44.54
N SER A 525 0.10 -19.19 45.02
CA SER A 525 0.92 -19.99 45.95
C SER A 525 0.22 -20.30 47.27
N LYS A 526 -0.76 -19.49 47.69
CA LYS A 526 -1.53 -19.68 48.93
C LYS A 526 -2.62 -20.75 48.81
N VAL A 527 -2.90 -21.23 47.59
CA VAL A 527 -3.88 -22.29 47.34
C VAL A 527 -3.34 -23.64 47.82
N TYR A 528 -2.01 -23.84 47.79
CA TYR A 528 -1.41 -25.06 48.31
C TYR A 528 -1.49 -25.11 49.84
N GLU A 529 -1.98 -26.23 50.37
CA GLU A 529 -1.99 -26.49 51.82
C GLU A 529 -0.56 -26.63 52.38
N ASP A 530 0.34 -27.24 51.59
CA ASP A 530 1.73 -27.45 52.00
C ASP A 530 2.59 -26.22 51.67
N GLN A 531 3.08 -25.57 52.73
CA GLN A 531 3.97 -24.41 52.63
C GLN A 531 5.28 -24.74 51.89
N ALA A 532 5.76 -25.99 51.95
CA ALA A 532 6.95 -26.41 51.21
C ALA A 532 6.67 -26.43 49.69
N LEU A 533 5.50 -26.94 49.29
CA LEU A 533 5.08 -26.98 47.88
C LEU A 533 4.80 -25.58 47.33
N SER A 534 4.18 -24.72 48.16
CA SER A 534 4.01 -23.29 47.87
C SER A 534 5.34 -22.59 47.56
N ALA A 535 6.37 -22.85 48.37
CA ALA A 535 7.72 -22.31 48.17
C ALA A 535 8.38 -22.86 46.89
N ILE A 536 8.23 -24.15 46.59
CA ILE A 536 8.74 -24.76 45.34
C ILE A 536 8.06 -24.15 44.11
N PHE A 537 6.74 -23.96 44.16
CA PHE A 537 5.99 -23.31 43.10
C PHE A 537 6.51 -21.90 42.79
N LEU A 538 6.66 -21.06 43.83
CA LEU A 538 7.21 -19.72 43.65
C LEU A 538 8.66 -19.74 43.17
N HIS A 539 9.48 -20.66 43.69
CA HIS A 539 10.86 -20.85 43.24
C HIS A 539 10.93 -21.15 41.74
N ASN A 540 10.16 -22.13 41.26
CA ASN A 540 10.14 -22.55 39.87
C ASN A 540 9.73 -21.41 38.93
N ASN A 541 8.66 -20.70 39.27
CA ASN A 541 8.16 -19.59 38.45
C ASN A 541 9.12 -18.38 38.45
N TYR A 542 9.65 -17.97 39.60
CA TYR A 542 10.63 -16.87 39.67
C TYR A 542 11.93 -17.21 38.95
N ASN A 543 12.41 -18.45 39.07
CA ASN A 543 13.58 -18.89 38.34
C ASN A 543 13.33 -18.89 36.83
N TYR A 544 12.16 -19.36 36.38
CA TYR A 544 11.79 -19.31 34.96
C TYR A 544 11.74 -17.87 34.43
N ILE A 545 11.12 -16.95 35.17
CA ILE A 545 11.07 -15.52 34.81
C ILE A 545 12.49 -14.96 34.70
N LEU A 546 13.31 -15.10 35.74
CA LEU A 546 14.68 -14.59 35.76
C LEU A 546 15.51 -15.16 34.60
N LYS A 547 15.47 -16.48 34.39
CA LYS A 547 16.21 -17.14 33.30
C LYS A 547 15.74 -16.70 31.92
N SER A 548 14.44 -16.45 31.76
CA SER A 548 13.90 -15.96 30.49
C SER A 548 14.27 -14.51 30.21
N LEU A 549 14.35 -13.68 31.26
CA LEU A 549 14.86 -12.31 31.17
C LEU A 549 16.36 -12.29 30.84
N GLU A 550 17.16 -13.16 31.46
CA GLU A 550 18.61 -13.28 31.19
C GLU A 550 18.91 -13.75 29.75
N LYS A 551 18.01 -14.55 29.16
CA LYS A 551 18.15 -15.10 27.80
C LYS A 551 17.74 -14.12 26.69
N SER A 552 17.08 -13.02 27.01
CA SER A 552 16.57 -12.06 26.01
C SER A 552 16.98 -10.63 26.34
N GLU A 553 16.74 -9.71 25.41
CA GLU A 553 16.98 -8.27 25.64
C GLU A 553 15.99 -7.64 26.63
N LEU A 554 15.01 -8.41 27.14
CA LEU A 554 14.06 -7.94 28.16
C LEU A 554 14.76 -7.43 29.41
N ILE A 555 15.87 -8.07 29.84
CA ILE A 555 16.58 -7.61 31.03
C ILE A 555 17.15 -6.20 30.84
N GLN A 556 17.61 -5.86 29.63
CA GLN A 556 18.15 -4.54 29.32
C GLN A 556 17.03 -3.49 29.30
N LEU A 557 15.86 -3.83 28.76
CA LEU A 557 14.69 -2.96 28.82
C LEU A 557 14.23 -2.74 30.26
N VAL A 558 14.03 -3.81 31.04
CA VAL A 558 13.62 -3.72 32.45
C VAL A 558 14.59 -2.87 33.26
N ALA A 559 15.90 -2.97 32.99
CA ALA A 559 16.92 -2.18 33.68
C ALA A 559 16.82 -0.66 33.44
N VAL A 560 16.09 -0.21 32.39
CA VAL A 560 15.84 1.22 32.13
C VAL A 560 15.10 1.87 33.28
N THR A 561 14.08 1.20 33.84
CA THR A 561 13.31 1.70 34.99
C THR A 561 13.68 1.01 36.31
N GLN A 562 14.03 -0.28 36.27
CA GLN A 562 14.31 -1.08 37.47
C GLN A 562 15.72 -1.69 37.43
N LYS A 563 16.72 -0.88 37.79
CA LYS A 563 18.16 -1.25 37.75
C LYS A 563 18.56 -2.48 38.57
N LYS A 564 17.79 -2.83 39.61
CA LYS A 564 18.07 -3.96 40.52
C LYS A 564 17.15 -5.17 40.30
N ALA A 565 16.40 -5.22 39.19
CA ALA A 565 15.43 -6.27 38.94
C ALA A 565 16.03 -7.69 39.07
N GLU A 566 17.21 -7.91 38.48
CA GLU A 566 17.91 -9.20 38.54
C GLU A 566 18.22 -9.62 39.98
N SER A 567 18.86 -8.73 40.75
CA SER A 567 19.20 -8.99 42.15
C SER A 567 17.94 -9.24 43.00
N SER A 568 16.88 -8.48 42.77
CA SER A 568 15.59 -8.68 43.47
C SER A 568 14.99 -10.06 43.20
N TYR A 569 15.00 -10.54 41.96
CA TYR A 569 14.55 -11.90 41.65
C TYR A 569 15.45 -12.96 42.29
N ARG A 570 16.78 -12.79 42.31
CA ARG A 570 17.70 -13.71 42.98
C ARG A 570 17.44 -13.79 44.49
N GLU A 571 17.18 -12.66 45.14
CA GLU A 571 16.80 -12.61 46.56
C GLU A 571 15.48 -13.34 46.83
N LEU A 572 14.46 -13.12 45.99
CA LEU A 572 13.18 -13.82 46.10
C LEU A 572 13.33 -15.33 45.95
N ILE A 573 14.12 -15.78 44.97
CA ILE A 573 14.42 -17.20 44.74
C ILE A 573 15.11 -17.80 45.98
N GLN A 574 16.10 -17.09 46.54
CA GLN A 574 16.80 -17.54 47.75
C GLN A 574 15.88 -17.63 48.97
N GLN A 575 14.96 -16.68 49.14
CA GLN A 575 13.96 -16.72 50.20
C GLN A 575 13.03 -17.94 50.09
N GLN A 576 12.66 -18.33 48.87
CA GLN A 576 11.85 -19.54 48.65
C GLN A 576 12.63 -20.81 48.95
N ILE A 577 13.93 -20.88 48.59
CA ILE A 577 14.81 -22.00 48.96
C ILE A 577 14.89 -22.15 50.48
N LEU A 578 15.10 -21.06 51.21
CA LEU A 578 15.15 -21.08 52.68
C LEU A 578 13.81 -21.52 53.28
N THR A 579 12.68 -21.08 52.72
CA THR A 579 11.35 -21.47 53.17
C THR A 579 11.10 -22.96 52.96
N TYR A 580 11.52 -23.50 51.81
CA TYR A 580 11.49 -24.94 51.55
C TYR A 580 12.39 -25.72 52.51
N GLN A 581 13.63 -25.27 52.74
CA GLN A 581 14.56 -25.91 53.69
C GLN A 581 14.00 -25.94 55.12
N ARG A 582 13.25 -24.91 55.56
CA ARG A 582 12.59 -24.91 56.87
C ARG A 582 11.59 -26.05 57.05
N SER A 583 11.00 -26.58 55.97
CA SER A 583 10.10 -27.75 56.07
C SER A 583 10.83 -29.00 56.59
N TRP A 584 12.14 -29.11 56.34
CA TRP A 584 12.99 -30.19 56.82
C TRP A 584 13.35 -30.05 58.31
N MET A 585 13.18 -28.85 58.90
CA MET A 585 13.41 -28.67 60.35
C MET A 585 12.52 -29.58 61.18
N LYS A 586 11.30 -29.88 60.73
CA LYS A 586 10.43 -30.86 61.40
C LYS A 586 11.07 -32.24 61.51
N VAL A 587 11.92 -32.64 60.56
CA VAL A 587 12.66 -33.91 60.61
C VAL A 587 13.94 -33.75 61.41
N THR A 588 14.71 -32.70 61.16
CA THR A 588 16.02 -32.51 61.79
C THR A 588 15.92 -32.12 63.26
N ASP A 589 14.87 -31.41 63.69
CA ASP A 589 14.65 -31.06 65.10
C ASP A 589 14.51 -32.31 65.97
N HIS A 590 13.88 -33.37 65.45
CA HIS A 590 13.80 -34.66 66.14
C HIS A 590 15.15 -35.40 66.19
N LEU A 591 16.14 -34.97 65.41
CA LEU A 591 17.51 -35.49 65.39
C LEU A 591 18.50 -34.59 66.14
N THR A 592 18.10 -33.40 66.59
CA THR A 592 18.97 -32.50 67.37
C THR A 592 19.12 -32.97 68.81
N GLU A 593 20.31 -32.76 69.39
CA GLU A 593 20.70 -33.19 70.75
C GLU A 593 19.72 -32.78 71.87
N ARG A 594 18.90 -31.75 71.63
CA ARG A 594 17.87 -31.27 72.56
C ARG A 594 16.66 -32.21 72.71
N ASN A 595 16.37 -33.02 71.70
CA ASN A 595 15.22 -33.94 71.66
C ASN A 595 15.64 -35.42 71.73
N LEU A 596 16.94 -35.69 71.90
CA LEU A 596 17.44 -37.01 72.21
C LEU A 596 17.12 -37.33 73.68
N PRO A 597 16.34 -38.39 73.99
CA PRO A 597 16.04 -38.75 75.37
C PRO A 597 17.36 -39.06 76.08
N ALA A 598 17.55 -38.53 77.30
CA ALA A 598 18.68 -38.90 78.15
C ALA A 598 18.71 -40.42 78.27
N LEU A 599 19.83 -41.04 77.91
CA LEU A 599 20.00 -42.50 77.89
C LEU A 599 19.74 -43.09 79.28
N GLN A 600 18.51 -43.57 79.51
CA GLN A 600 18.18 -44.48 80.59
C GLN A 600 18.06 -45.89 80.02
N PRO A 601 18.78 -46.90 80.57
CA PRO A 601 18.70 -48.26 80.05
C PRO A 601 17.33 -48.87 80.38
N GLY A 602 16.45 -48.98 79.38
CA GLY A 602 15.20 -49.74 79.48
C GLY A 602 13.99 -49.18 78.72
N THR A 603 14.01 -47.94 78.23
CA THR A 603 12.89 -47.34 77.48
C THR A 603 13.02 -47.58 75.97
N LYS A 604 12.03 -48.25 75.37
CA LYS A 604 11.90 -48.31 73.90
C LYS A 604 11.70 -46.88 73.38
N VAL A 605 12.47 -46.54 72.36
CA VAL A 605 12.67 -45.16 71.89
C VAL A 605 11.52 -44.73 70.96
N ASP A 606 10.50 -44.06 71.51
CA ASP A 606 9.41 -43.46 70.71
C ASP A 606 9.89 -42.34 69.77
N THR A 607 11.08 -41.78 69.98
CA THR A 607 11.66 -40.77 69.07
C THR A 607 12.11 -41.37 67.74
N HIS A 608 12.47 -42.66 67.68
CA HIS A 608 12.83 -43.34 66.43
C HIS A 608 11.61 -43.60 65.54
N THR A 609 10.45 -43.89 66.11
CA THR A 609 9.21 -44.10 65.33
C THR A 609 8.68 -42.78 64.76
N HIS A 610 8.75 -41.67 65.51
CA HIS A 610 8.31 -40.36 65.04
C HIS A 610 9.28 -39.74 64.01
N THR A 611 10.60 -39.88 64.20
CA THR A 611 11.59 -39.49 63.18
C THR A 611 11.44 -40.31 61.91
N HIS A 612 11.31 -41.63 62.02
CA HIS A 612 11.14 -42.50 60.85
C HIS A 612 9.80 -42.25 60.17
N THR A 613 8.71 -41.98 60.91
CA THR A 613 7.40 -41.63 60.33
C THR A 613 7.40 -40.24 59.71
N GLY A 614 8.04 -39.25 60.33
CA GLY A 614 8.19 -37.89 59.79
C GLY A 614 9.08 -37.85 58.55
N ALA A 615 10.23 -38.54 58.59
CA ALA A 615 11.11 -38.71 57.45
C ALA A 615 10.43 -39.52 56.34
N HIS A 616 9.73 -40.61 56.65
CA HIS A 616 8.99 -41.41 55.67
C HIS A 616 7.77 -40.65 55.10
N THR A 617 7.09 -39.82 55.89
CA THR A 617 5.97 -38.99 55.41
C THR A 617 6.45 -37.87 54.49
N LEU A 618 7.57 -37.22 54.82
CA LEU A 618 8.18 -36.21 53.95
C LEU A 618 8.83 -36.84 52.73
N LEU A 619 9.55 -37.95 52.87
CA LEU A 619 10.05 -38.74 51.76
C LEU A 619 8.91 -39.25 50.88
N PHE A 620 7.76 -39.68 51.42
CA PHE A 620 6.63 -40.14 50.61
C PHE A 620 5.87 -38.98 49.94
N LYS A 621 5.75 -37.83 50.62
CA LYS A 621 5.22 -36.59 50.00
C LYS A 621 6.14 -36.06 48.89
N GLN A 622 7.45 -36.24 49.02
CA GLN A 622 8.43 -35.83 48.01
C GLN A 622 8.62 -36.89 46.90
N LEU A 623 8.66 -38.18 47.25
CA LEU A 623 8.79 -39.33 46.35
C LEU A 623 7.45 -39.79 45.75
N GLN A 624 6.40 -38.96 45.79
CA GLN A 624 5.39 -39.11 44.74
C GLN A 624 6.14 -39.02 43.40
N PRO A 625 5.96 -39.98 42.47
CA PRO A 625 6.85 -40.20 41.32
C PRO A 625 7.16 -38.95 40.48
N ASP A 626 6.29 -37.94 40.55
CA ASP A 626 6.36 -36.74 39.73
C ASP A 626 7.14 -35.56 40.36
N THR A 627 7.35 -35.53 41.69
CA THR A 627 7.92 -34.34 42.39
C THR A 627 9.45 -34.43 42.54
N VAL A 628 10.00 -35.61 42.89
CA VAL A 628 11.46 -35.79 43.10
C VAL A 628 12.24 -35.95 41.80
N THR A 629 11.64 -36.53 40.75
CA THR A 629 12.33 -36.80 39.47
C THR A 629 12.70 -35.50 38.74
N LYS A 630 11.99 -34.39 38.98
CA LYS A 630 12.33 -33.09 38.36
C LYS A 630 13.22 -32.19 39.23
N CYS A 631 13.15 -32.26 40.56
CA CYS A 631 14.07 -31.49 41.42
C CYS A 631 15.55 -31.91 41.26
N THR A 632 15.83 -33.18 40.99
CA THR A 632 17.22 -33.67 40.77
C THR A 632 17.72 -33.46 39.33
N THR A 633 16.81 -33.37 38.35
CA THR A 633 17.20 -33.06 36.96
C THR A 633 17.64 -31.58 36.81
N VAL A 634 17.20 -30.68 37.70
CA VAL A 634 17.53 -29.24 37.67
C VAL A 634 18.91 -28.91 38.28
N GLN A 635 19.53 -29.81 39.07
CA GLN A 635 20.88 -29.58 39.60
C GLN A 635 22.02 -30.15 38.73
N HIS A 636 21.73 -31.04 37.78
CA HIS A 636 22.78 -31.68 36.96
C HIS A 636 22.51 -31.74 35.45
N SER A 637 21.59 -30.94 34.92
CA SER A 637 21.43 -30.83 33.47
C SER A 637 21.00 -29.42 33.06
N TYR A 638 21.93 -28.73 32.38
CA TYR A 638 21.84 -27.48 31.61
C TYR A 638 22.02 -26.14 32.32
#